data_AF-A0A7N6BXM2-F1
#
_entry.id   AF-A0A7N6BXM2-F1
#
_cell.length_a   1.000
_cell.length_b   1.000
_cell.length_c   1.000
_cell.angle_alpha   90.00
_cell.angle_beta   90.00
_cell.angle_gamma   90.00
#
_symmetry.space_group_name_H-M   'P 1'
#
loop_
_entity.id
_entity.type
_entity.pdbx_description
1 polymer ?
#
loop_
_entity_poly.entity_id
_entity_poly.type
_entity_poly.pdbx_seq_one_letter_code
_entity_poly.pdbx_strand_id
1 'polypeptide(L)'
;QCVYLGVMAELPSGLLEACVVVGAPSDKLRDVLQVKKTIKNKHKQSPTHCPDNPSMIAETSCDSYSARNVNVPYHCVGISLDVLFFTGGLQLASEQKEDSYHFLVFTDLFGNRTHGVVVQYYTTCLEGVVQNGHRWNSSKPRLYAPFAVCVISKFPYYNALRDCLSCLLVQLRPARQVDFEETIKEFSAKLSLVPLPPPGHVLCPSDQDSPVIDIDLHLPFLCFTHTTLLQVLSCLLQEQRMVFFSSDWARLTLVAESLLLYLQPLSWQQPYVPVLAGGMLDFLMAPTAFLMGCHISHFEEVATEDLILVNIDDGIIQSSLSETVDLPAIPLAAAESFISRAECLQLHYDLELCHLGVGTDANALRCQRRDWQRRLNTQIRNIALELVVNILRGVQDFLSHEHRVFNSEEFLRTREPTDQSFYKKVLETHIFHSFLRDRLNRKWDSFSRMEQNMRNSIENLLISHFFCLSSGLKYPQEAVKVFRLPEFPPPLAYHYVQNYYSDMVASLGRAINATPPDESSLLARYHYLRGLVNTVSNKRLDALEDFQSLYKTDSDIFPSQMVKSLVDSLPEADRRPELKRLISRVKRDQELERAHHGNSNEECAVKRFKLPKKYMQLEEFVRCVQESGIVKDQGTIQRLFDALTVGHQKQVGPDLFRVFYTIWKETEAEAQEVCLPASVLEHIEPSEYVFKLSSSVKTSRGVGKIAMTQRRLFLLTDGRPGYVEVAQYRDLEEVKVSSAPFLLLRIPSLKLRVQGRKEAFEANLKTETELWNLMVKEMWAGRSMADQHKDPQYMQQALTNALLMDAVVGSLQSSKAIYAASKLAHFDRIKMEVPMMVPKTTTETLKHKINPSLELAAPQAVDVLLYTPGQLWVSVGGGKVMVFDASSWSLTHTFHVGNARLNCMLGVNSDQVWMGSEDSVIYIISMLALVCNRQLTEHRAEVTGLKVAYSCSAEGTVMVWDVSTLQVKKHFRLSCDRLQSVHSCNETLWCCSKDSIMEVWRTGSLKHRLKLPEQQRGSTATRSSIRSILLLPEREELWSVCIDSGEVFIWHIKDTVKPLHRVTLQDCTGCYCMIKVKNQVWVGCVGRSSTKGKVYILDTETRLVLKELHGHNDKVKALCSAEDRYVLSGAGKHDGKIAIWKVE
;
A
#
# COMPACT_ATOMS: atom_id res chain seq x y z
N GLN A 1 27.67 -45.12 -0.41
CA GLN A 1 26.60 -44.77 -1.37
C GLN A 1 25.30 -44.55 -0.59
N CYS A 2 25.06 -43.34 -0.10
CA CYS A 2 23.72 -42.93 0.37
C CYS A 2 22.78 -42.85 -0.84
N VAL A 3 21.55 -43.33 -0.69
CA VAL A 3 20.54 -43.26 -1.75
C VAL A 3 19.63 -42.08 -1.44
N TYR A 4 19.61 -41.13 -2.37
CA TYR A 4 18.71 -40.00 -2.40
C TYR A 4 17.27 -40.52 -2.60
N LEU A 5 16.39 -40.34 -1.62
CA LEU A 5 14.97 -40.74 -1.73
C LEU A 5 14.08 -39.68 -2.42
N GLY A 6 14.69 -38.63 -2.99
CA GLY A 6 14.02 -37.65 -3.86
C GLY A 6 13.65 -36.33 -3.19
N VAL A 7 13.64 -35.24 -3.96
CA VAL A 7 12.90 -34.00 -3.64
C VAL A 7 11.43 -34.32 -3.87
N MET A 8 10.63 -34.38 -2.81
CA MET A 8 9.20 -34.60 -2.96
C MET A 8 8.47 -33.25 -3.05
N ALA A 9 8.47 -32.74 -4.30
CA ALA A 9 7.65 -31.67 -4.86
C ALA A 9 8.24 -30.23 -4.92
N GLU A 10 8.27 -29.64 -6.12
CA GLU A 10 8.18 -28.19 -6.33
C GLU A 10 6.71 -27.80 -6.17
N LEU A 11 6.40 -26.95 -5.19
CA LEU A 11 5.03 -26.55 -4.85
C LEU A 11 4.88 -25.02 -4.84
N PRO A 12 3.66 -24.48 -5.03
CA PRO A 12 3.41 -23.03 -5.05
C PRO A 12 3.87 -22.37 -3.75
N SER A 13 4.29 -21.10 -3.80
CA SER A 13 4.84 -20.32 -2.68
C SER A 13 4.04 -20.47 -1.36
N GLY A 14 4.52 -21.31 -0.45
CA GLY A 14 3.90 -21.65 0.84
C GLY A 14 4.91 -21.66 1.99
N LEU A 15 4.53 -22.20 3.17
CA LEU A 15 5.41 -22.33 4.35
C LEU A 15 6.62 -23.26 4.12
N LEU A 16 6.48 -24.23 3.22
CA LEU A 16 7.47 -25.26 2.89
C LEU A 16 8.04 -25.01 1.49
N GLU A 17 9.36 -24.83 1.39
CA GLU A 17 10.09 -24.78 0.12
C GLU A 17 10.49 -26.19 -0.34
N ALA A 18 10.98 -27.02 0.59
CA ALA A 18 11.34 -28.42 0.30
C ALA A 18 11.31 -29.30 1.55
N CYS A 19 11.02 -30.59 1.38
CA CYS A 19 11.23 -31.61 2.39
C CYS A 19 12.17 -32.68 1.83
N VAL A 20 13.25 -32.95 2.56
CA VAL A 20 14.34 -33.85 2.11
C VAL A 20 14.54 -34.94 3.15
N VAL A 21 14.60 -36.19 2.69
CA VAL A 21 14.86 -37.36 3.53
C VAL A 21 16.15 -38.03 3.09
N VAL A 22 17.05 -38.27 4.04
CA VAL A 22 18.33 -38.95 3.81
C VAL A 22 18.48 -40.13 4.76
N GLY A 23 18.81 -41.30 4.24
CA GLY A 23 18.98 -42.52 5.03
C GLY A 23 19.70 -43.64 4.27
N ALA A 24 20.01 -44.72 4.99
CA ALA A 24 20.67 -45.89 4.41
C ALA A 24 19.62 -46.86 3.80
N PRO A 25 19.73 -47.26 2.50
CA PRO A 25 18.79 -48.20 1.89
C PRO A 25 18.91 -49.60 2.52
N SER A 26 17.76 -50.26 2.74
CA SER A 26 17.64 -51.59 3.34
C SER A 26 18.46 -52.67 2.62
N ASP A 27 18.69 -52.52 1.33
CA ASP A 27 19.32 -53.55 0.49
C ASP A 27 20.85 -53.50 0.55
N LYS A 28 21.46 -52.32 0.67
CA LYS A 28 22.92 -52.20 0.89
C LYS A 28 23.34 -52.48 2.33
N LEU A 29 22.45 -52.23 3.29
CA LEU A 29 22.66 -52.64 4.69
C LEU A 29 22.75 -54.17 4.82
N ARG A 30 22.01 -54.92 3.98
CA ARG A 30 22.14 -56.39 3.89
C ARG A 30 23.51 -56.81 3.38
N ASP A 31 24.03 -56.17 2.33
CA ASP A 31 25.34 -56.48 1.76
C ASP A 31 26.49 -56.22 2.75
N VAL A 32 26.46 -55.09 3.47
CA VAL A 32 27.46 -54.75 4.50
C VAL A 32 27.43 -55.76 5.67
N LEU A 33 26.23 -56.21 6.07
CA LEU A 33 26.04 -57.26 7.08
C LEU A 33 26.52 -58.64 6.58
N GLN A 34 26.37 -58.93 5.28
CA GLN A 34 26.88 -60.13 4.64
C GLN A 34 28.41 -60.13 4.56
N VAL A 35 29.02 -58.99 4.23
CA VAL A 35 30.49 -58.81 4.23
C VAL A 35 31.06 -58.96 5.65
N LYS A 36 30.45 -58.35 6.68
CA LYS A 36 30.86 -58.56 8.09
C LYS A 36 30.71 -60.01 8.54
N LYS A 37 29.67 -60.74 8.11
CA LYS A 37 29.55 -62.20 8.34
C LYS A 37 30.63 -63.01 7.63
N THR A 38 31.03 -62.59 6.43
CA THR A 38 32.08 -63.25 5.64
C THR A 38 33.46 -63.03 6.27
N ILE A 39 33.72 -61.85 6.84
CA ILE A 39 34.94 -61.54 7.61
C ILE A 39 34.95 -62.30 8.95
N LYS A 40 33.83 -62.38 9.67
CA LYS A 40 33.71 -63.18 10.92
C LYS A 40 33.85 -64.69 10.67
N ASN A 41 33.42 -65.19 9.51
CA ASN A 41 33.59 -66.59 9.12
C ASN A 41 35.00 -66.89 8.60
N LYS A 42 35.69 -65.93 7.97
CA LYS A 42 37.12 -66.05 7.64
C LYS A 42 38.02 -66.07 8.88
N HIS A 43 37.64 -65.42 9.98
CA HIS A 43 38.36 -65.53 11.26
C HIS A 43 38.10 -66.83 12.05
N LYS A 44 37.25 -67.75 11.56
CA LYS A 44 37.00 -69.06 12.18
C LYS A 44 37.75 -70.24 11.52
N GLN A 45 38.57 -70.00 10.51
CA GLN A 45 39.44 -71.02 9.91
C GLN A 45 40.88 -70.48 9.75
N SER A 46 41.68 -70.65 10.81
CA SER A 46 43.14 -70.87 10.85
C SER A 46 43.74 -70.23 12.11
N PRO A 47 44.36 -71.00 13.03
CA PRO A 47 45.13 -70.46 14.14
C PRO A 47 46.63 -70.50 13.78
N THR A 48 47.30 -69.35 13.67
CA THR A 48 48.75 -69.26 13.94
C THR A 48 49.24 -67.80 13.97
N HIS A 49 49.89 -67.46 15.09
CA HIS A 49 50.89 -66.39 15.31
C HIS A 49 50.50 -64.90 15.27
N CYS A 50 50.60 -64.27 16.44
CA CYS A 50 50.96 -62.85 16.67
C CYS A 50 52.44 -62.58 16.26
N PRO A 51 52.98 -61.33 16.22
CA PRO A 51 52.47 -60.08 16.82
C PRO A 51 52.71 -58.75 16.03
N ASP A 52 52.08 -57.68 16.56
CA ASP A 52 52.45 -56.25 16.62
C ASP A 52 52.51 -55.31 15.39
N ASN A 53 51.99 -54.09 15.65
CA ASN A 53 52.04 -52.78 14.96
C ASN A 53 51.06 -52.46 13.82
N PRO A 54 50.36 -51.31 13.92
CA PRO A 54 49.95 -50.53 12.77
C PRO A 54 50.61 -49.15 12.80
N SER A 55 51.68 -49.00 12.01
CA SER A 55 52.00 -47.74 11.35
C SER A 55 51.95 -47.98 9.83
N MET A 56 51.28 -47.06 9.13
CA MET A 56 51.21 -46.88 7.69
C MET A 56 50.65 -48.04 6.85
N ILE A 57 49.59 -47.74 6.08
CA ILE A 57 49.62 -47.81 4.60
C ILE A 57 48.62 -46.77 4.10
N ALA A 58 49.15 -45.83 3.32
CA ALA A 58 48.42 -44.90 2.48
C ALA A 58 47.81 -45.62 1.27
N GLU A 59 46.77 -44.99 0.73
CA GLU A 59 46.36 -45.01 -0.68
C GLU A 59 46.14 -46.36 -1.38
N THR A 60 44.87 -46.60 -1.71
CA THR A 60 44.58 -47.12 -3.05
C THR A 60 43.33 -46.43 -3.57
N SER A 61 43.56 -45.57 -4.55
CA SER A 61 42.57 -44.96 -5.43
C SER A 61 41.69 -46.02 -6.10
N CYS A 62 40.41 -45.72 -6.20
CA CYS A 62 39.52 -46.34 -7.17
C CYS A 62 38.88 -45.21 -7.98
N ASP A 63 39.52 -44.91 -9.10
CA ASP A 63 39.05 -43.96 -10.10
C ASP A 63 37.80 -44.46 -10.84
N SER A 64 36.97 -43.47 -11.18
CA SER A 64 36.09 -43.38 -12.35
C SER A 64 35.13 -44.55 -12.62
N TYR A 65 33.88 -44.41 -12.17
CA TYR A 65 32.73 -44.73 -13.01
C TYR A 65 31.74 -43.57 -12.98
N SER A 66 31.60 -42.93 -14.14
CA SER A 66 30.70 -41.82 -14.45
C SER A 66 29.25 -42.15 -14.07
N ALA A 67 28.71 -41.49 -13.05
CA ALA A 67 27.27 -41.45 -12.81
C ALA A 67 26.71 -40.20 -13.51
N ARG A 68 25.82 -40.43 -14.47
CA ARG A 68 25.10 -39.37 -15.18
C ARG A 68 24.30 -38.54 -14.19
N ASN A 69 24.63 -37.26 -14.13
CA ASN A 69 23.91 -36.21 -13.44
C ASN A 69 22.46 -36.17 -13.92
N VAL A 70 21.52 -36.34 -12.99
CA VAL A 70 20.15 -35.85 -13.18
C VAL A 70 20.11 -34.49 -12.50
N ASN A 71 20.09 -33.43 -13.31
CA ASN A 71 19.94 -32.06 -12.86
C ASN A 71 18.63 -31.91 -12.09
N VAL A 72 18.74 -31.49 -10.83
CA VAL A 72 17.67 -30.79 -10.12
C VAL A 72 17.88 -29.30 -10.43
N PRO A 73 16.88 -28.56 -10.92
CA PRO A 73 17.02 -27.13 -11.09
C PRO A 73 17.04 -26.50 -9.69
N TYR A 74 18.10 -25.77 -9.34
CA TYR A 74 18.14 -24.54 -8.53
C TYR A 74 19.58 -24.29 -8.05
N HIS A 75 19.96 -23.02 -8.04
CA HIS A 75 21.32 -22.50 -7.90
C HIS A 75 21.91 -22.69 -6.48
N CYS A 76 22.45 -23.86 -6.18
CA CYS A 76 23.43 -24.04 -5.09
C CYS A 76 24.62 -24.85 -5.60
N VAL A 77 25.79 -24.23 -5.59
CA VAL A 77 27.05 -24.81 -6.09
C VAL A 77 27.58 -25.84 -5.09
N GLY A 78 27.78 -27.08 -5.53
CA GLY A 78 28.88 -27.96 -5.11
C GLY A 78 28.82 -28.75 -3.79
N ILE A 79 27.87 -28.53 -2.88
CA ILE A 79 27.88 -29.20 -1.55
C ILE A 79 26.87 -30.35 -1.49
N SER A 80 27.33 -31.52 -1.06
CA SER A 80 26.50 -32.71 -0.82
C SER A 80 25.67 -32.51 0.48
N LEU A 81 24.36 -32.29 0.36
CA LEU A 81 23.42 -32.00 1.46
C LEU A 81 23.47 -33.02 2.61
N ASP A 82 23.86 -34.26 2.32
CA ASP A 82 24.08 -35.36 3.26
C ASP A 82 25.12 -35.02 4.35
N VAL A 83 26.12 -34.20 4.05
CA VAL A 83 27.14 -33.78 5.03
C VAL A 83 26.55 -32.80 6.07
N LEU A 84 25.59 -31.96 5.66
CA LEU A 84 24.90 -31.01 6.55
C LEU A 84 23.78 -31.68 7.36
N PHE A 85 23.24 -32.81 6.87
CA PHE A 85 22.19 -33.55 7.56
C PHE A 85 22.77 -34.52 8.59
N PHE A 86 24.00 -34.98 8.40
CA PHE A 86 24.76 -35.79 9.34
C PHE A 86 26.08 -35.11 9.66
N THR A 87 26.02 -33.99 10.39
CA THR A 87 27.17 -33.14 10.75
C THR A 87 28.27 -33.87 11.51
N GLY A 88 27.92 -34.91 12.29
CA GLY A 88 28.87 -35.82 12.96
C GLY A 88 29.27 -37.07 12.15
N GLY A 89 28.87 -37.16 10.89
CA GLY A 89 29.07 -38.32 10.01
C GLY A 89 28.00 -39.41 10.12
N LEU A 90 27.92 -40.27 9.10
CA LEU A 90 26.95 -41.37 9.04
C LEU A 90 27.52 -42.63 9.69
N GLN A 91 27.13 -42.93 10.94
CA GLN A 91 27.59 -44.12 11.68
C GLN A 91 26.43 -44.99 12.18
N LEU A 92 26.58 -46.32 12.05
CA LEU A 92 25.66 -47.30 12.64
C LEU A 92 25.85 -47.37 14.15
N ALA A 93 24.75 -47.41 14.90
CA ALA A 93 24.78 -47.53 16.36
C ALA A 93 24.46 -48.97 16.80
N SER A 94 25.13 -49.43 17.85
CA SER A 94 24.83 -50.71 18.53
C SER A 94 23.66 -50.62 19.49
N GLU A 95 23.25 -49.41 19.86
CA GLU A 95 22.17 -49.10 20.78
C GLU A 95 21.29 -48.00 20.19
N GLN A 96 20.05 -47.91 20.65
CA GLN A 96 19.12 -46.89 20.20
C GLN A 96 19.54 -45.54 20.78
N LYS A 97 19.84 -44.58 19.93
CA LYS A 97 20.12 -43.19 20.33
C LYS A 97 18.82 -42.37 20.37
N GLU A 98 18.82 -41.33 21.20
CA GLU A 98 17.74 -40.34 21.22
C GLU A 98 17.70 -39.55 19.91
N ASP A 99 16.52 -38.99 19.60
CA ASP A 99 16.37 -38.13 18.43
C ASP A 99 17.08 -36.80 18.69
N SER A 100 17.85 -36.32 17.71
CA SER A 100 18.52 -35.03 17.77
C SER A 100 17.96 -34.08 16.72
N TYR A 101 17.94 -32.80 17.05
CA TYR A 101 17.52 -31.74 16.14
C TYR A 101 18.66 -30.76 15.95
N HIS A 102 18.80 -30.24 14.74
CA HIS A 102 19.66 -29.10 14.47
C HIS A 102 19.07 -28.22 13.37
N PHE A 103 19.61 -27.02 13.24
CA PHE A 103 19.04 -25.99 12.40
C PHE A 103 20.08 -25.48 11.41
N LEU A 104 19.68 -25.29 10.16
CA LEU A 104 20.55 -24.91 9.06
C LEU A 104 20.09 -23.57 8.48
N VAL A 105 21.03 -22.80 7.95
CA VAL A 105 20.75 -21.58 7.19
C VAL A 105 21.51 -21.66 5.88
N PHE A 106 20.78 -21.55 4.78
CA PHE A 106 21.31 -21.52 3.43
C PHE A 106 21.25 -20.08 2.92
N THR A 107 22.38 -19.56 2.45
CA THR A 107 22.49 -18.20 1.91
C THR A 107 22.66 -18.28 0.40
N ASP A 108 21.79 -17.59 -0.36
CA ASP A 108 21.88 -17.54 -1.82
C ASP A 108 22.92 -16.51 -2.32
N LEU A 109 23.10 -16.44 -3.64
CA LEU A 109 24.03 -15.51 -4.31
C LEU A 109 23.69 -14.02 -4.07
N PHE A 110 22.46 -13.71 -3.65
CA PHE A 110 21.98 -12.35 -3.38
C PHE A 110 21.99 -12.02 -1.87
N GLY A 111 22.43 -12.97 -1.02
CA GLY A 111 22.43 -12.81 0.44
C GLY A 111 21.10 -13.12 1.11
N ASN A 112 20.10 -13.67 0.40
CA ASN A 112 18.85 -14.10 1.01
C ASN A 112 19.05 -15.40 1.78
N ARG A 113 18.36 -15.53 2.91
CA ARG A 113 18.47 -16.69 3.80
C ARG A 113 17.26 -17.60 3.69
N THR A 114 17.52 -18.90 3.63
CA THR A 114 16.52 -19.97 3.71
C THR A 114 16.85 -20.84 4.91
N HIS A 115 15.85 -21.28 5.67
CA HIS A 115 16.02 -21.87 6.99
C HIS A 115 15.60 -23.34 6.96
N GLY A 116 16.48 -24.22 7.44
CA GLY A 116 16.24 -25.66 7.51
C GLY A 116 16.12 -26.14 8.95
N VAL A 117 15.16 -27.03 9.22
CA VAL A 117 15.08 -27.78 10.48
C VAL A 117 15.31 -29.24 10.16
N VAL A 118 16.31 -29.83 10.81
CA VAL A 118 16.70 -31.23 10.61
C VAL A 118 16.38 -32.01 11.88
N VAL A 119 15.75 -33.17 11.71
CA VAL A 119 15.66 -34.19 12.75
C VAL A 119 16.44 -35.43 12.33
N GLN A 120 17.30 -35.91 13.21
CA GLN A 120 18.01 -37.18 13.07
C GLN A 120 17.41 -38.18 14.04
N TYR A 121 17.15 -39.39 13.57
CA TYR A 121 16.64 -40.47 14.40
C TYR A 121 17.20 -41.82 13.92
N TYR A 122 17.16 -42.81 14.80
CA TYR A 122 17.73 -44.14 14.55
C TYR A 122 16.62 -45.19 14.43
N THR A 123 16.69 -46.02 13.37
CA THR A 123 15.75 -47.14 13.15
C THR A 123 16.50 -48.47 13.06
N THR A 124 15.83 -49.57 13.40
CA THR A 124 16.42 -50.92 13.45
C THR A 124 16.70 -51.50 12.07
N CYS A 125 17.91 -52.01 11.84
CA CYS A 125 18.28 -52.74 10.63
C CYS A 125 17.82 -54.22 10.70
N LEU A 126 16.60 -54.51 10.21
CA LEU A 126 15.98 -55.83 9.92
C LEU A 126 15.42 -56.71 11.08
N GLU A 127 14.13 -57.07 10.94
CA GLU A 127 13.62 -58.44 11.15
C GLU A 127 13.30 -59.07 9.77
N GLY A 128 14.02 -60.14 9.41
CA GLY A 128 13.75 -60.91 8.19
C GLY A 128 12.68 -61.98 8.45
N VAL A 129 11.70 -62.03 7.55
CA VAL A 129 10.62 -63.02 7.47
C VAL A 129 11.12 -64.46 7.65
N VAL A 130 10.37 -65.20 8.48
CA VAL A 130 10.50 -66.63 8.76
C VAL A 130 10.50 -67.44 7.47
N GLN A 131 11.52 -68.26 7.27
CA GLN A 131 11.38 -69.50 6.51
C GLN A 131 11.89 -70.68 7.35
N ASN A 132 10.97 -71.62 7.54
CA ASN A 132 11.06 -72.94 8.15
C ASN A 132 11.38 -73.00 9.65
N GLY A 133 10.41 -73.56 10.37
CA GLY A 133 10.40 -73.67 11.81
C GLY A 133 11.58 -74.46 12.34
N HIS A 134 12.58 -73.75 12.86
CA HIS A 134 13.31 -74.13 14.06
C HIS A 134 13.73 -72.85 14.79
N ARG A 135 13.23 -72.68 16.01
CA ARG A 135 13.59 -71.61 16.94
C ARG A 135 15.09 -71.72 17.27
N TRP A 136 15.92 -70.86 16.69
CA TRP A 136 17.28 -70.62 17.16
C TRP A 136 17.31 -69.33 17.98
N ASN A 137 17.38 -69.49 19.30
CA ASN A 137 17.75 -68.43 20.23
C ASN A 137 19.23 -68.08 19.97
N SER A 138 19.50 -67.05 19.17
CA SER A 138 20.79 -66.35 19.22
C SER A 138 20.51 -64.85 19.26
N SER A 139 20.88 -64.19 20.35
CA SER A 139 20.91 -62.74 20.50
C SER A 139 21.84 -62.13 19.44
N LYS A 140 21.29 -61.81 18.27
CA LYS A 140 22.01 -61.01 17.27
C LYS A 140 22.03 -59.56 17.77
N PRO A 141 23.18 -58.86 17.67
CA PRO A 141 23.24 -57.44 18.02
C PRO A 141 22.29 -56.67 17.10
N ARG A 142 21.32 -55.97 17.69
CA ARG A 142 20.44 -55.04 16.99
C ARG A 142 21.29 -53.85 16.58
N LEU A 143 21.47 -53.65 15.28
CA LEU A 143 22.13 -52.46 14.75
C LEU A 143 21.06 -51.46 14.36
N TYR A 144 21.32 -50.19 14.63
CA TYR A 144 20.44 -49.09 14.29
C TYR A 144 21.09 -48.22 13.21
N ALA A 145 20.35 -47.91 12.16
CA ALA A 145 20.75 -47.02 11.09
C ALA A 145 20.20 -45.60 11.34
N PRO A 146 21.01 -44.56 11.10
CA PRO A 146 20.58 -43.18 11.19
C PRO A 146 19.77 -42.77 9.95
N PHE A 147 18.71 -42.00 10.18
CA PHE A 147 17.88 -41.34 9.19
C PHE A 147 17.76 -39.86 9.56
N ALA A 148 17.64 -39.00 8.54
CA ALA A 148 17.42 -37.58 8.71
C ALA A 148 16.26 -37.11 7.85
N VAL A 149 15.40 -36.26 8.43
CA VAL A 149 14.36 -35.52 7.70
C VAL A 149 14.65 -34.03 7.89
N CYS A 150 14.74 -33.30 6.78
CA CYS A 150 14.91 -31.86 6.77
C CYS A 150 13.70 -31.19 6.14
N VAL A 151 13.19 -30.15 6.81
CA VAL A 151 12.18 -29.24 6.30
C VAL A 151 12.81 -27.88 6.06
N ILE A 152 12.70 -27.37 4.84
CA ILE A 152 13.27 -26.11 4.39
C ILE A 152 12.16 -25.08 4.18
N SER A 153 12.32 -23.90 4.75
CA SER A 153 11.34 -22.79 4.75
C SER A 153 12.04 -21.47 4.47
N LYS A 154 11.36 -20.58 3.74
CA LYS A 154 11.83 -19.19 3.53
C LYS A 154 11.91 -18.38 4.84
N PHE A 155 11.11 -18.74 5.83
CA PHE A 155 11.01 -18.03 7.11
C PHE A 155 11.58 -18.86 8.29
N PRO A 156 12.14 -18.21 9.33
CA PRO A 156 12.84 -18.86 10.45
C PRO A 156 11.89 -19.46 11.52
N TYR A 157 10.96 -20.33 11.12
CA TYR A 157 10.01 -21.00 12.01
C TYR A 157 10.62 -22.23 12.73
N TYR A 158 11.76 -22.02 13.40
CA TYR A 158 12.57 -23.12 13.96
C TYR A 158 11.81 -23.97 14.99
N ASN A 159 11.15 -23.35 15.98
CA ASN A 159 10.42 -24.06 17.01
C ASN A 159 9.17 -24.78 16.44
N ALA A 160 8.40 -24.09 15.60
CA ALA A 160 7.17 -24.65 15.02
C ALA A 160 7.47 -25.83 14.09
N LEU A 161 8.51 -25.74 13.24
CA LEU A 161 8.91 -26.82 12.35
C LEU A 161 9.54 -27.99 13.11
N ARG A 162 10.28 -27.74 14.19
CA ARG A 162 10.75 -28.79 15.11
C ARG A 162 9.58 -29.55 15.72
N ASP A 163 8.55 -28.85 16.19
CA ASP A 163 7.35 -29.47 16.77
C ASP A 163 6.59 -30.30 15.71
N CYS A 164 6.53 -29.82 14.46
CA CYS A 164 5.96 -30.57 13.34
C CYS A 164 6.73 -31.86 13.04
N LEU A 165 8.07 -31.79 12.99
CA LEU A 165 8.93 -32.95 12.80
C LEU A 165 8.82 -33.95 13.96
N SER A 166 8.66 -33.45 15.19
CA SER A 166 8.41 -34.30 16.37
C SER A 166 7.12 -35.11 16.21
N CYS A 167 6.05 -34.49 15.69
CA CYS A 167 4.79 -35.18 15.41
C CYS A 167 4.93 -36.21 14.29
N LEU A 168 5.71 -35.89 13.25
CA LEU A 168 6.01 -36.80 12.15
C LEU A 168 6.77 -38.04 12.64
N LEU A 169 7.77 -37.89 13.49
CA LEU A 169 8.55 -39.01 14.01
C LEU A 169 7.70 -40.07 14.73
N VAL A 170 6.65 -39.64 15.43
CA VAL A 170 5.70 -40.56 16.10
C VAL A 170 5.01 -41.47 15.08
N GLN A 171 4.76 -40.99 13.86
CA GLN A 171 4.15 -41.74 12.77
C GLN A 171 5.17 -42.60 12.00
N LEU A 172 6.40 -42.11 11.84
CA LEU A 172 7.45 -42.81 11.08
C LEU A 172 8.04 -44.02 11.83
N ARG A 173 8.15 -43.97 13.16
CA ARG A 173 8.73 -45.06 13.96
C ARG A 173 8.03 -46.43 13.78
N PRO A 174 6.68 -46.51 13.76
CA PRO A 174 5.98 -47.78 13.52
C PRO A 174 5.73 -48.10 12.03
N ALA A 175 6.03 -47.19 11.10
CA ALA A 175 5.67 -47.33 9.69
C ALA A 175 6.47 -48.44 8.98
N ARG A 176 5.79 -49.23 8.13
CA ARG A 176 6.47 -50.14 7.21
C ARG A 176 7.11 -49.35 6.07
N GLN A 177 8.08 -49.95 5.38
CA GLN A 177 8.85 -49.28 4.32
C GLN A 177 7.97 -48.70 3.19
N VAL A 178 6.80 -49.29 2.92
CA VAL A 178 5.83 -48.79 1.93
C VAL A 178 5.05 -47.58 2.46
N ASP A 179 4.68 -47.59 3.74
CA ASP A 179 3.93 -46.50 4.39
C ASP A 179 4.82 -45.28 4.68
N PHE A 180 6.15 -45.49 4.75
CA PHE A 180 7.14 -44.45 5.02
C PHE A 180 7.12 -43.33 3.98
N GLU A 181 7.20 -43.66 2.70
CA GLU A 181 7.18 -42.67 1.63
C GLU A 181 5.84 -41.94 1.53
N GLU A 182 4.73 -42.65 1.75
CA GLU A 182 3.39 -42.07 1.71
C GLU A 182 3.17 -41.11 2.90
N THR A 183 3.63 -41.48 4.10
CA THR A 183 3.57 -40.62 5.30
C THR A 183 4.37 -39.33 5.12
N ILE A 184 5.57 -39.41 4.54
CA ILE A 184 6.38 -38.22 4.21
C ILE A 184 5.66 -37.35 3.17
N LYS A 185 5.15 -37.94 2.08
CA LYS A 185 4.41 -37.20 1.04
C LYS A 185 3.18 -36.50 1.62
N GLU A 186 2.43 -37.20 2.46
CA GLU A 186 1.24 -36.64 3.12
C GLU A 186 1.63 -35.50 4.07
N PHE A 187 2.71 -35.65 4.83
CA PHE A 187 3.24 -34.61 5.71
C PHE A 187 3.70 -33.37 4.93
N SER A 188 4.49 -33.55 3.86
CA SER A 188 4.95 -32.47 3.01
C SER A 188 3.78 -31.75 2.34
N ALA A 189 2.81 -32.48 1.79
CA ALA A 189 1.61 -31.90 1.21
C ALA A 189 0.80 -31.10 2.25
N LYS A 190 0.63 -31.62 3.47
CA LYS A 190 -0.06 -30.91 4.56
C LYS A 190 0.66 -29.61 4.92
N LEU A 191 1.99 -29.62 5.05
CA LEU A 191 2.77 -28.42 5.37
C LEU A 191 2.77 -27.37 4.25
N SER A 192 2.82 -27.78 2.98
CA SER A 192 2.73 -26.86 1.83
C SER A 192 1.37 -26.19 1.71
N LEU A 193 0.31 -26.83 2.20
CA LEU A 193 -1.04 -26.28 2.24
C LEU A 193 -1.28 -25.36 3.45
N VAL A 194 -0.32 -25.22 4.38
CA VAL A 194 -0.43 -24.29 5.51
C VAL A 194 -0.26 -22.86 4.99
N PRO A 195 -1.30 -22.00 5.05
CA PRO A 195 -1.17 -20.62 4.62
C PRO A 195 -0.22 -19.88 5.56
N LEU A 196 0.62 -19.01 5.00
CA LEU A 196 1.48 -18.13 5.80
C LEU A 196 0.60 -17.29 6.73
N PRO A 197 0.86 -17.26 8.05
CA PRO A 197 0.06 -16.48 8.98
C PRO A 197 0.11 -15.00 8.61
N PRO A 198 -1.04 -14.30 8.51
CA PRO A 198 -1.05 -12.87 8.21
C PRO A 198 -0.36 -12.06 9.32
N PRO A 199 0.21 -10.87 9.00
CA PRO A 199 0.84 -9.99 9.99
C PRO A 199 -0.09 -9.73 11.19
N GLY A 200 0.43 -9.92 12.41
CA GLY A 200 -0.31 -9.72 13.66
C GLY A 200 -0.98 -10.95 14.28
N HIS A 201 -0.78 -12.16 13.74
CA HIS A 201 -1.20 -13.41 14.42
C HIS A 201 -0.10 -13.95 15.37
N VAL A 202 -0.43 -14.94 16.21
CA VAL A 202 0.31 -15.47 17.38
C VAL A 202 1.84 -15.72 17.19
N LEU A 203 2.35 -15.75 15.96
CA LEU A 203 3.77 -15.96 15.59
C LEU A 203 4.39 -14.81 14.76
N CYS A 204 3.60 -13.82 14.32
CA CYS A 204 4.05 -12.71 13.47
C CYS A 204 3.68 -11.35 14.10
N PRO A 205 4.64 -10.44 14.32
CA PRO A 205 4.37 -9.11 14.86
C PRO A 205 3.40 -8.28 13.99
N SER A 206 2.67 -7.36 14.63
CA SER A 206 1.61 -6.53 13.99
C SER A 206 2.10 -5.43 13.05
N ASP A 207 3.41 -5.16 12.99
CA ASP A 207 4.02 -4.22 12.04
C ASP A 207 4.59 -4.99 10.84
N GLN A 208 4.30 -4.54 9.62
CA GLN A 208 4.69 -5.18 8.36
C GLN A 208 6.23 -5.34 8.18
N ASP A 209 7.05 -4.66 9.00
CA ASP A 209 8.52 -4.65 8.93
C ASP A 209 9.23 -5.34 10.11
N SER A 210 8.50 -5.96 11.05
CA SER A 210 9.12 -6.62 12.20
C SER A 210 9.50 -8.08 11.90
N PRO A 211 10.70 -8.55 12.28
CA PRO A 211 11.14 -9.91 11.98
C PRO A 211 10.25 -10.96 12.67
N VAL A 212 10.08 -12.10 12.02
CA VAL A 212 9.43 -13.28 12.62
C VAL A 212 10.35 -13.82 13.71
N ILE A 213 9.81 -14.04 14.92
CA ILE A 213 10.57 -14.54 16.07
C ILE A 213 9.91 -15.83 16.56
N ASP A 214 10.45 -16.97 16.12
CA ASP A 214 10.06 -18.31 16.55
C ASP A 214 11.23 -19.05 17.23
N ILE A 215 12.04 -18.28 17.97
CA ILE A 215 13.15 -18.76 18.80
C ILE A 215 13.08 -18.15 20.20
N ASP A 216 13.77 -18.81 21.13
CA ASP A 216 13.82 -18.40 22.52
C ASP A 216 14.96 -17.40 22.71
N LEU A 217 14.64 -16.10 22.72
CA LEU A 217 15.65 -15.04 22.75
C LEU A 217 16.47 -15.02 24.04
N HIS A 218 16.08 -15.73 25.09
CA HIS A 218 16.87 -15.77 26.33
C HIS A 218 18.11 -16.67 26.27
N LEU A 219 18.28 -17.49 25.21
CA LEU A 219 19.39 -18.44 25.09
C LEU A 219 20.78 -17.80 25.23
N PRO A 220 21.11 -16.67 24.58
CA PRO A 220 22.41 -16.01 24.79
C PRO A 220 22.65 -15.55 26.24
N PHE A 221 21.59 -15.19 26.99
CA PHE A 221 21.71 -14.81 28.40
C PHE A 221 21.95 -16.01 29.32
N LEU A 222 21.61 -17.22 28.88
CA LEU A 222 21.93 -18.46 29.60
C LEU A 222 23.36 -18.93 29.29
N CYS A 223 23.88 -18.62 28.09
CA CYS A 223 25.21 -19.04 27.65
C CYS A 223 26.31 -18.05 28.06
N PHE A 224 26.02 -16.75 28.16
CA PHE A 224 27.04 -15.71 28.37
C PHE A 224 26.69 -14.81 29.57
N THR A 225 27.73 -14.37 30.27
CA THR A 225 27.59 -13.23 31.19
C THR A 225 27.21 -11.97 30.43
N HIS A 226 26.58 -10.98 31.09
CA HIS A 226 26.21 -9.73 30.42
C HIS A 226 27.42 -9.02 29.77
N THR A 227 28.59 -9.09 30.39
CA THR A 227 29.84 -8.52 29.86
C THR A 227 30.35 -9.28 28.65
N THR A 228 30.36 -10.62 28.69
CA THR A 228 30.76 -11.44 27.53
C THR A 228 29.78 -11.26 26.38
N LEU A 229 28.48 -11.16 26.66
CA LEU A 229 27.45 -10.92 25.65
C LEU A 229 27.66 -9.59 24.94
N LEU A 230 27.98 -8.52 25.68
CA LEU A 230 28.33 -7.22 25.09
C LEU A 230 29.62 -7.27 24.28
N GLN A 231 30.61 -8.08 24.68
CA GLN A 231 31.82 -8.31 23.87
C GLN A 231 31.49 -8.99 22.54
N VAL A 232 30.67 -10.04 22.56
CA VAL A 232 30.19 -10.72 21.34
C VAL A 232 29.42 -9.76 20.43
N LEU A 233 28.50 -8.96 20.98
CA LEU A 233 27.78 -7.93 20.23
C LEU A 233 28.72 -6.85 19.68
N SER A 234 29.79 -6.49 20.41
CA SER A 234 30.81 -5.57 19.93
C SER A 234 31.56 -6.12 18.72
N CYS A 235 31.94 -7.39 18.74
CA CYS A 235 32.56 -8.07 17.61
C CYS A 235 31.65 -8.12 16.37
N LEU A 236 30.34 -8.34 16.56
CA LEU A 236 29.38 -8.30 15.47
C LEU A 236 29.19 -6.87 14.91
N LEU A 237 29.08 -5.85 15.77
CA LEU A 237 28.96 -4.46 15.31
C LEU A 237 30.20 -3.97 14.55
N GLN A 238 31.36 -4.57 14.81
CA GLN A 238 32.63 -4.27 14.15
C GLN A 238 32.95 -5.25 13.00
N GLU A 239 31.99 -6.08 12.58
CA GLU A 239 32.13 -7.07 11.48
C GLU A 239 33.43 -7.89 11.57
N GLN A 240 33.62 -8.63 12.66
CA GLN A 240 34.80 -9.47 12.86
C GLN A 240 34.62 -10.89 12.27
N ARG A 241 35.72 -11.64 12.13
CA ARG A 241 35.73 -13.06 11.72
C ARG A 241 35.44 -13.94 12.94
N MET A 242 34.18 -14.33 13.12
CA MET A 242 33.71 -15.02 14.32
C MET A 242 33.37 -16.48 14.05
N VAL A 243 33.87 -17.38 14.90
CA VAL A 243 33.53 -18.81 14.90
C VAL A 243 32.92 -19.20 16.24
N PHE A 244 31.71 -19.72 16.18
CA PHE A 244 30.97 -20.22 17.33
C PHE A 244 31.20 -21.72 17.49
N PHE A 245 31.44 -22.16 18.73
CA PHE A 245 31.63 -23.55 19.08
C PHE A 245 30.59 -24.02 20.09
N SER A 246 30.09 -25.23 19.88
CA SER A 246 29.29 -25.96 20.87
C SER A 246 29.39 -27.46 20.58
N SER A 247 29.23 -28.27 21.62
CA SER A 247 28.97 -29.70 21.53
C SER A 247 27.55 -30.00 21.01
N ASP A 248 26.64 -29.03 21.05
CA ASP A 248 25.28 -29.14 20.56
C ASP A 248 25.06 -28.26 19.31
N TRP A 249 24.88 -28.92 18.16
CA TRP A 249 24.63 -28.26 16.87
C TRP A 249 23.39 -27.35 16.88
N ALA A 250 22.38 -27.64 17.71
CA ALA A 250 21.19 -26.80 17.82
C ALA A 250 21.52 -25.43 18.40
N ARG A 251 22.41 -25.38 19.40
CA ARG A 251 22.79 -24.14 20.10
C ARG A 251 23.46 -23.15 19.17
N LEU A 252 24.31 -23.62 18.26
CA LEU A 252 25.04 -22.78 17.30
C LEU A 252 24.09 -21.85 16.54
N THR A 253 23.07 -22.40 15.88
CA THR A 253 22.12 -21.60 15.10
C THR A 253 21.20 -20.77 15.98
N LEU A 254 20.64 -21.34 17.06
CA LEU A 254 19.69 -20.62 17.91
C LEU A 254 20.32 -19.41 18.62
N VAL A 255 21.55 -19.54 19.11
CA VAL A 255 22.29 -18.45 19.75
C VAL A 255 22.72 -17.41 18.71
N ALA A 256 23.25 -17.84 17.57
CA ALA A 256 23.65 -16.92 16.50
C ALA A 256 22.47 -16.10 15.96
N GLU A 257 21.34 -16.72 15.66
CA GLU A 257 20.12 -16.02 15.21
C GLU A 257 19.58 -15.06 16.28
N SER A 258 19.61 -15.46 17.56
CA SER A 258 19.19 -14.59 18.67
C SER A 258 20.05 -13.32 18.75
N LEU A 259 21.38 -13.45 18.60
CA LEU A 259 22.30 -12.31 18.59
C LEU A 259 22.08 -11.41 17.37
N LEU A 260 21.82 -11.95 16.19
CA LEU A 260 21.48 -11.14 15.02
C LEU A 260 20.15 -10.40 15.18
N LEU A 261 19.17 -10.99 15.89
CA LEU A 261 17.93 -10.32 16.25
C LEU A 261 18.13 -9.20 17.29
N TYR A 262 19.15 -9.28 18.14
CA TYR A 262 19.48 -8.20 19.08
C TYR A 262 19.99 -6.94 18.37
N LEU A 263 20.60 -7.08 17.20
CA LEU A 263 21.16 -5.96 16.45
C LEU A 263 20.10 -5.16 15.67
N GLN A 264 18.86 -5.65 15.57
CA GLN A 264 17.80 -4.99 14.81
C GLN A 264 17.60 -3.51 15.23
N PRO A 265 17.45 -2.57 14.27
CA PRO A 265 17.21 -2.77 12.84
C PRO A 265 18.47 -2.95 11.98
N LEU A 266 19.65 -3.11 12.59
CA LEU A 266 20.86 -3.40 11.86
C LEU A 266 20.79 -4.79 11.23
N SER A 267 21.22 -4.90 9.97
CA SER A 267 21.16 -6.17 9.22
C SER A 267 22.56 -6.63 8.85
N TRP A 268 22.96 -7.80 9.35
CA TRP A 268 24.21 -8.46 9.02
C TRP A 268 24.27 -8.84 7.54
N GLN A 269 25.25 -8.30 6.80
CA GLN A 269 25.43 -8.50 5.35
C GLN A 269 26.57 -9.47 4.99
N GLN A 270 27.40 -9.85 5.97
CA GLN A 270 28.56 -10.70 5.74
C GLN A 270 28.17 -12.19 5.67
N PRO A 271 29.03 -13.07 5.13
CA PRO A 271 28.79 -14.51 5.13
C PRO A 271 28.33 -15.05 6.49
N TYR A 272 27.22 -15.79 6.48
CA TYR A 272 26.60 -16.36 7.67
C TYR A 272 26.30 -17.84 7.46
N VAL A 273 26.98 -18.71 8.21
CA VAL A 273 26.86 -20.17 8.15
C VAL A 273 26.90 -20.74 9.57
N PRO A 274 25.78 -20.75 10.30
CA PRO A 274 25.77 -21.11 11.72
C PRO A 274 26.18 -22.56 12.01
N VAL A 275 26.10 -23.45 11.02
CA VAL A 275 26.54 -24.84 11.12
C VAL A 275 27.42 -25.19 9.92
N LEU A 276 28.71 -25.36 10.18
CA LEU A 276 29.75 -25.75 9.25
C LEU A 276 30.18 -27.18 9.58
N ALA A 277 30.08 -28.08 8.60
CA ALA A 277 30.51 -29.46 8.76
C ALA A 277 32.04 -29.59 8.59
N GLY A 278 32.63 -30.67 9.12
CA GLY A 278 34.09 -30.86 9.09
C GLY A 278 34.71 -30.79 7.69
N GLY A 279 34.03 -31.29 6.65
CA GLY A 279 34.51 -31.20 5.26
C GLY A 279 34.42 -29.80 4.64
N MET A 280 33.99 -28.80 5.40
CA MET A 280 33.81 -27.41 4.96
C MET A 280 34.63 -26.42 5.80
N LEU A 281 35.57 -26.89 6.63
CA LEU A 281 36.37 -25.99 7.47
C LEU A 281 37.26 -25.03 6.66
N ASP A 282 37.61 -25.37 5.42
CA ASP A 282 38.35 -24.49 4.50
C ASP A 282 37.67 -23.12 4.27
N PHE A 283 36.35 -23.02 4.47
CA PHE A 283 35.63 -21.74 4.36
C PHE A 283 36.06 -20.71 5.42
N LEU A 284 36.67 -21.16 6.53
CA LEU A 284 37.19 -20.27 7.58
C LEU A 284 38.40 -19.45 7.12
N MET A 285 39.05 -19.86 6.02
CA MET A 285 40.15 -19.13 5.37
C MET A 285 39.68 -17.85 4.65
N ALA A 286 38.38 -17.55 4.64
CA ALA A 286 37.84 -16.35 4.04
C ALA A 286 38.47 -15.08 4.67
N PRO A 287 39.00 -14.14 3.86
CA PRO A 287 39.72 -12.96 4.37
C PRO A 287 38.79 -11.85 4.87
N THR A 288 37.48 -11.96 4.58
CA THR A 288 36.46 -11.00 4.98
C THR A 288 35.81 -11.41 6.31
N ALA A 289 35.12 -10.46 6.95
CA ALA A 289 34.24 -10.74 8.07
C ALA A 289 33.27 -11.88 7.78
N PHE A 290 32.94 -12.68 8.78
CA PHE A 290 31.93 -13.74 8.69
C PHE A 290 31.46 -14.17 10.09
N LEU A 291 30.30 -14.80 10.13
CA LEU A 291 29.81 -15.50 11.31
C LEU A 291 29.55 -16.96 10.94
N MET A 292 30.40 -17.86 11.45
CA MET A 292 30.28 -19.30 11.22
C MET A 292 30.22 -20.06 12.53
N GLY A 293 29.74 -21.30 12.51
CA GLY A 293 29.74 -22.16 13.70
C GLY A 293 30.15 -23.59 13.37
N CYS A 294 30.90 -24.24 14.25
CA CYS A 294 31.31 -25.63 14.11
C CYS A 294 31.27 -26.36 15.45
N HIS A 295 31.34 -27.68 15.41
CA HIS A 295 31.33 -28.47 16.64
C HIS A 295 32.65 -28.35 17.39
N ILE A 296 32.58 -28.37 18.72
CA ILE A 296 33.74 -28.19 19.60
C ILE A 296 34.89 -29.18 19.35
N SER A 297 34.62 -30.35 18.75
CA SER A 297 35.66 -31.30 18.33
C SER A 297 36.65 -30.74 17.31
N HIS A 298 36.28 -29.69 16.58
CA HIS A 298 37.14 -29.01 15.60
C HIS A 298 37.88 -27.81 16.19
N PHE A 299 37.76 -27.55 17.50
CA PHE A 299 38.36 -26.38 18.13
C PHE A 299 39.87 -26.29 17.91
N GLU A 300 40.61 -27.38 18.12
CA GLU A 300 42.07 -27.40 17.95
C GLU A 300 42.50 -27.14 16.50
N GLU A 301 41.73 -27.63 15.53
CA GLU A 301 41.98 -27.42 14.09
C GLU A 301 41.75 -25.95 13.71
N VAL A 302 40.67 -25.35 14.22
CA VAL A 302 40.26 -23.97 13.89
C VAL A 302 41.03 -22.91 14.65
N ALA A 303 41.45 -23.19 15.90
CA ALA A 303 42.14 -22.23 16.75
C ALA A 303 43.53 -21.81 16.24
N THR A 304 43.99 -22.36 15.11
CA THR A 304 45.25 -22.03 14.47
C THR A 304 45.17 -20.79 13.56
N GLU A 305 43.97 -20.32 13.23
CA GLU A 305 43.71 -19.20 12.32
C GLU A 305 43.39 -17.91 13.08
N ASP A 306 43.77 -16.71 12.59
CA ASP A 306 43.47 -15.40 13.22
C ASP A 306 41.95 -15.09 13.22
N LEU A 307 41.27 -15.53 14.28
CA LEU A 307 39.82 -15.62 14.41
C LEU A 307 39.37 -15.29 15.83
N ILE A 308 38.14 -14.80 15.96
CA ILE A 308 37.46 -14.66 17.25
C ILE A 308 36.69 -15.95 17.53
N LEU A 309 37.13 -16.67 18.55
CA LEU A 309 36.60 -17.97 18.95
C LEU A 309 35.62 -17.77 20.09
N VAL A 310 34.36 -18.19 19.89
CA VAL A 310 33.30 -18.06 20.89
C VAL A 310 32.82 -19.46 21.28
N ASN A 311 33.17 -19.90 22.48
CA ASN A 311 32.67 -21.15 23.03
C ASN A 311 31.34 -20.87 23.76
N ILE A 312 30.24 -21.34 23.19
CA ILE A 312 28.88 -21.16 23.72
C ILE A 312 28.66 -22.01 24.98
N ASP A 313 29.28 -23.18 25.06
CA ASP A 313 29.07 -24.11 26.16
C ASP A 313 29.71 -23.60 27.46
N ASP A 314 30.90 -23.02 27.35
CA ASP A 314 31.63 -22.44 28.50
C ASP A 314 31.36 -20.94 28.69
N GLY A 315 30.72 -20.29 27.71
CA GLY A 315 30.44 -18.85 27.75
C GLY A 315 31.69 -17.98 27.64
N ILE A 316 32.70 -18.46 26.91
CA ILE A 316 34.04 -17.84 26.81
C ILE A 316 34.25 -17.29 25.40
N ILE A 317 34.87 -16.11 25.31
CA ILE A 317 35.33 -15.49 24.06
C ILE A 317 36.85 -15.28 24.12
N GLN A 318 37.57 -15.70 23.07
CA GLN A 318 39.02 -15.58 22.97
C GLN A 318 39.45 -15.23 21.54
N SER A 319 40.66 -14.71 21.39
CA SER A 319 41.34 -14.62 20.10
C SER A 319 42.25 -15.82 19.94
N SER A 320 42.40 -16.35 18.73
CA SER A 320 43.38 -17.42 18.47
C SER A 320 44.82 -17.01 18.77
N LEU A 321 45.12 -15.71 18.70
CA LEU A 321 46.46 -15.15 18.96
C LEU A 321 46.66 -14.67 20.40
N SER A 322 45.58 -14.60 21.21
CA SER A 322 45.62 -14.06 22.58
C SER A 322 44.42 -14.53 23.41
N GLU A 323 44.62 -14.81 24.69
CA GLU A 323 43.53 -15.12 25.64
C GLU A 323 42.51 -13.97 25.78
N THR A 324 42.86 -12.75 25.35
CA THR A 324 42.00 -11.58 25.36
C THR A 324 41.72 -11.04 23.95
N VAL A 325 40.50 -10.57 23.72
CA VAL A 325 40.09 -9.92 22.46
C VAL A 325 40.47 -8.44 22.49
N ASP A 326 41.44 -8.04 21.67
CA ASP A 326 41.88 -6.65 21.53
C ASP A 326 40.96 -5.85 20.59
N LEU A 327 39.73 -5.60 21.05
CA LEU A 327 38.75 -4.80 20.33
C LEU A 327 38.13 -3.70 21.22
N PRO A 328 37.85 -2.52 20.66
CA PRO A 328 37.07 -1.50 21.35
C PRO A 328 35.75 -2.06 21.88
N ALA A 329 35.43 -1.76 23.14
CA ALA A 329 34.16 -2.14 23.76
C ALA A 329 33.01 -1.22 23.30
N ILE A 330 31.79 -1.70 23.48
CA ILE A 330 30.58 -0.88 23.32
C ILE A 330 30.65 0.33 24.28
N PRO A 331 30.20 1.53 23.86
CA PRO A 331 30.18 2.73 24.70
C PRO A 331 29.63 2.49 26.11
N LEU A 332 30.36 2.97 27.13
CA LEU A 332 30.11 2.62 28.53
C LEU A 332 28.68 2.89 28.97
N ALA A 333 28.12 4.05 28.64
CA ALA A 333 26.75 4.42 29.02
C ALA A 333 25.69 3.49 28.40
N ALA A 334 25.92 3.02 27.18
CA ALA A 334 25.01 2.07 26.51
C ALA A 334 25.14 0.67 27.14
N ALA A 335 26.36 0.25 27.47
CA ALA A 335 26.65 -1.00 28.15
C ALA A 335 26.03 -1.07 29.55
N GLU A 336 26.19 -0.04 30.38
CA GLU A 336 25.62 0.03 31.74
C GLU A 336 24.08 -0.01 31.71
N SER A 337 23.48 0.73 30.77
CA SER A 337 22.03 0.72 30.55
C SER A 337 21.55 -0.70 30.19
N PHE A 338 22.24 -1.39 29.27
CA PHE A 338 21.89 -2.76 28.90
C PHE A 338 22.01 -3.73 30.09
N ILE A 339 23.11 -3.69 30.84
CA ILE A 339 23.34 -4.56 32.00
C ILE A 339 22.25 -4.36 33.05
N SER A 340 21.98 -3.11 33.44
CA SER A 340 20.98 -2.79 34.47
C SER A 340 19.57 -3.30 34.10
N ARG A 341 19.21 -3.20 32.81
CA ARG A 341 17.91 -3.68 32.33
C ARG A 341 17.87 -5.20 32.21
N ALA A 342 18.98 -5.82 31.80
CA ALA A 342 19.11 -7.27 31.66
C ALA A 342 19.09 -8.00 33.02
N GLU A 343 19.67 -7.41 34.07
CA GLU A 343 19.61 -7.96 35.45
C GLU A 343 18.18 -8.10 35.98
N CYS A 344 17.22 -7.34 35.43
CA CYS A 344 15.81 -7.42 35.80
C CYS A 344 15.04 -8.55 35.10
N LEU A 345 15.67 -9.29 34.16
CA LEU A 345 15.01 -10.34 33.40
C LEU A 345 14.79 -11.60 34.24
N GLN A 346 13.57 -12.12 34.20
CA GLN A 346 13.25 -13.44 34.77
C GLN A 346 13.52 -14.51 33.72
N LEU A 347 14.73 -15.10 33.74
CA LEU A 347 15.18 -16.07 32.74
C LEU A 347 14.73 -17.52 33.03
N HIS A 348 14.29 -17.81 34.25
CA HIS A 348 13.98 -19.16 34.69
C HIS A 348 12.47 -19.32 34.96
N TYR A 349 11.77 -19.96 34.03
CA TYR A 349 10.32 -20.20 34.10
C TYR A 349 9.91 -20.91 35.40
N ASP A 350 10.60 -21.99 35.76
CA ASP A 350 10.25 -22.81 36.93
C ASP A 350 10.46 -22.05 38.25
N LEU A 351 11.42 -21.12 38.29
CA LEU A 351 11.67 -20.27 39.46
C LEU A 351 10.54 -19.24 39.66
N GLU A 352 10.00 -18.69 38.57
CA GLU A 352 8.84 -17.77 38.62
C GLU A 352 7.56 -18.50 39.08
N LEU A 353 7.45 -19.79 38.78
CA LEU A 353 6.32 -20.63 39.17
C LEU A 353 6.41 -21.23 40.58
N CYS A 354 7.57 -21.17 41.26
CA CYS A 354 7.77 -21.88 42.52
C CYS A 354 6.81 -21.43 43.65
N HIS A 355 6.22 -20.24 43.54
CA HIS A 355 5.25 -19.68 44.47
C HIS A 355 3.79 -20.03 44.15
N LEU A 356 3.54 -20.71 43.02
CA LEU A 356 2.19 -21.06 42.54
C LEU A 356 1.90 -22.55 42.80
N GLY A 357 0.64 -22.86 43.08
CA GLY A 357 0.20 -24.26 43.26
C GLY A 357 0.29 -25.05 41.96
N VAL A 358 0.62 -26.35 42.05
CA VAL A 358 0.77 -27.25 40.88
C VAL A 358 -0.59 -27.43 40.19
N GLY A 359 -0.70 -26.93 38.95
CA GLY A 359 -1.85 -27.20 38.08
C GLY A 359 -1.76 -28.62 37.49
N THR A 360 -2.89 -29.33 37.41
CA THR A 360 -2.96 -30.71 36.88
C THR A 360 -3.12 -30.78 35.36
N ASP A 361 -3.41 -29.65 34.68
CA ASP A 361 -3.61 -29.59 33.23
C ASP A 361 -2.31 -29.27 32.46
N ALA A 362 -1.80 -30.27 31.73
CA ALA A 362 -0.61 -30.16 30.90
C ALA A 362 -0.74 -29.14 29.76
N ASN A 363 -1.95 -28.89 29.24
CA ASN A 363 -2.17 -27.92 28.16
C ASN A 363 -2.17 -26.48 28.70
N ALA A 364 -2.74 -26.24 29.87
CA ALA A 364 -2.64 -24.97 30.58
C ALA A 364 -1.17 -24.61 30.86
N LEU A 365 -0.37 -25.57 31.35
CA LEU A 365 1.07 -25.39 31.57
C LEU A 365 1.83 -25.06 30.27
N ARG A 366 1.52 -25.74 29.16
CA ARG A 366 2.11 -25.42 27.83
C ARG A 366 1.73 -24.03 27.32
N CYS A 367 0.50 -23.57 27.56
CA CYS A 367 0.06 -22.23 27.16
C CYS A 367 0.73 -21.15 28.03
N GLN A 368 0.78 -21.37 29.35
CA GLN A 368 1.45 -20.49 30.29
C GLN A 368 2.94 -20.33 29.97
N ARG A 369 3.63 -21.43 29.63
CA ARG A 369 5.04 -21.39 29.19
C ARG A 369 5.22 -20.59 27.90
N ARG A 370 4.33 -20.76 26.91
CA ARG A 370 4.37 -19.97 25.66
C ARG A 370 4.13 -18.48 25.91
N ASP A 371 3.18 -18.14 26.78
CA ASP A 371 2.91 -16.74 27.12
C ASP A 371 4.06 -16.10 27.89
N TRP A 372 4.69 -16.85 28.80
CA TRP A 372 5.91 -16.45 29.47
C TRP A 372 7.05 -16.17 28.47
N GLN A 373 7.28 -17.11 27.54
CA GLN A 373 8.32 -16.96 26.52
C GLN A 373 8.08 -15.73 25.62
N ARG A 374 6.83 -15.47 25.22
CA ARG A 374 6.48 -14.28 24.42
C ARG A 374 6.73 -12.98 25.18
N ARG A 375 6.40 -12.93 26.48
CA ARG A 375 6.69 -11.77 27.33
C ARG A 375 8.19 -11.54 27.46
N LEU A 376 8.95 -12.60 27.75
CA LEU A 376 10.40 -12.54 27.90
C LEU A 376 11.08 -12.10 26.58
N ASN A 377 10.71 -12.69 25.44
CA ASN A 377 11.20 -12.28 24.12
C ASN A 377 10.91 -10.80 23.84
N THR A 378 9.73 -10.29 24.26
CA THR A 378 9.38 -8.88 24.09
C THR A 378 10.26 -7.97 24.96
N GLN A 379 10.52 -8.35 26.21
CA GLN A 379 11.41 -7.62 27.10
C GLN A 379 12.84 -7.58 26.54
N ILE A 380 13.39 -8.74 26.17
CA ILE A 380 14.74 -8.86 25.59
C ILE A 380 14.87 -8.02 24.32
N ARG A 381 13.91 -8.10 23.41
CA ARG A 381 13.92 -7.29 22.18
C ARG A 381 13.92 -5.80 22.47
N ASN A 382 13.17 -5.34 23.47
CA ASN A 382 13.14 -3.93 23.84
C ASN A 382 14.47 -3.49 24.45
N ILE A 383 15.10 -4.31 25.30
CA ILE A 383 16.41 -4.03 25.89
C ILE A 383 17.50 -3.98 24.80
N ALA A 384 17.46 -4.91 23.85
CA ALA A 384 18.41 -4.95 22.73
C ALA A 384 18.23 -3.76 21.78
N LEU A 385 16.99 -3.40 21.44
CA LEU A 385 16.70 -2.22 20.63
C LEU A 385 17.14 -0.93 21.34
N GLU A 386 16.95 -0.84 22.66
CA GLU A 386 17.41 0.28 23.49
C GLU A 386 18.93 0.41 23.46
N LEU A 387 19.67 -0.72 23.52
CA LEU A 387 21.13 -0.74 23.34
C LEU A 387 21.53 -0.15 21.98
N VAL A 388 20.91 -0.60 20.87
CA VAL A 388 21.20 -0.10 19.52
C VAL A 388 20.89 1.40 19.40
N VAL A 389 19.77 1.86 19.95
CA VAL A 389 19.42 3.29 20.01
C VAL A 389 20.44 4.07 20.82
N ASN A 390 20.87 3.57 21.97
CA ASN A 390 21.87 4.26 22.80
C ASN A 390 23.23 4.37 22.10
N ILE A 391 23.60 3.40 21.25
CA ILE A 391 24.83 3.44 20.44
C ILE A 391 24.69 4.42 19.26
N LEU A 392 23.57 4.39 18.53
CA LEU A 392 23.44 5.10 17.24
C LEU A 392 22.57 6.38 17.29
N ARG A 393 22.08 6.78 18.47
CA ARG A 393 21.30 8.02 18.63
C ARG A 393 22.07 9.24 18.14
N GLY A 394 21.33 10.13 17.47
CA GLY A 394 21.87 11.38 16.94
C GLY A 394 22.57 11.23 15.59
N VAL A 395 22.67 10.03 15.01
CA VAL A 395 23.14 9.86 13.62
C VAL A 395 22.32 10.71 12.65
N GLN A 396 21.02 10.85 12.89
CA GLN A 396 20.12 11.66 12.06
C GLN A 396 20.55 13.13 11.95
N ASP A 397 21.16 13.68 13.00
CA ASP A 397 21.55 15.08 13.07
C ASP A 397 22.76 15.39 12.15
N PHE A 398 23.45 14.36 11.66
CA PHE A 398 24.62 14.47 10.77
C PHE A 398 24.35 13.95 9.34
N LEU A 399 23.08 13.78 8.97
CA LEU A 399 22.66 13.37 7.63
C LEU A 399 22.28 14.58 6.77
N SER A 400 22.95 14.73 5.63
CA SER A 400 22.48 15.63 4.56
C SER A 400 21.55 14.86 3.62
N HIS A 401 20.25 15.12 3.73
CA HIS A 401 19.25 14.50 2.86
C HIS A 401 19.32 15.04 1.42
N GLU A 402 19.74 16.29 1.24
CA GLU A 402 19.91 16.93 -0.08
C GLU A 402 21.07 16.30 -0.86
N HIS A 403 22.18 16.00 -0.17
CA HIS A 403 23.38 15.42 -0.79
C HIS A 403 23.49 13.90 -0.62
N ARG A 404 22.57 13.27 0.13
CA ARG A 404 22.59 11.84 0.49
C ARG A 404 23.92 11.37 1.13
N VAL A 405 24.51 12.20 1.99
CA VAL A 405 25.79 11.92 2.67
C VAL A 405 25.64 11.99 4.19
N PHE A 406 26.55 11.30 4.89
CA PHE A 406 26.69 11.31 6.35
C PHE A 406 28.03 11.94 6.73
N ASN A 407 28.03 12.93 7.63
CA ASN A 407 29.26 13.58 8.10
C ASN A 407 29.89 12.79 9.26
N SER A 408 30.73 11.80 8.92
CA SER A 408 31.37 10.94 9.91
C SER A 408 32.34 11.67 10.83
N GLU A 409 33.10 12.66 10.32
CA GLU A 409 34.07 13.42 11.11
C GLU A 409 33.39 14.23 12.22
N GLU A 410 32.30 14.92 11.88
CA GLU A 410 31.55 15.73 12.84
C GLU A 410 30.82 14.85 13.87
N PHE A 411 30.22 13.74 13.42
CA PHE A 411 29.62 12.75 14.31
C PHE A 411 30.64 12.21 15.32
N LEU A 412 31.82 11.78 14.86
CA LEU A 412 32.90 11.28 15.74
C LEU A 412 33.36 12.33 16.75
N ARG A 413 33.44 13.60 16.36
CA ARG A 413 33.83 14.71 17.24
C ARG A 413 32.85 14.94 18.40
N THR A 414 31.59 14.52 18.24
CA THR A 414 30.57 14.61 19.32
C THR A 414 30.59 13.43 20.30
N ARG A 415 31.40 12.39 20.04
CA ARG A 415 31.51 11.22 20.92
C ARG A 415 32.62 11.38 21.95
N GLU A 416 32.44 10.77 23.12
CA GLU A 416 33.45 10.74 24.18
C GLU A 416 34.78 10.17 23.68
N PRO A 417 35.95 10.74 24.05
CA PRO A 417 37.25 10.31 23.54
C PRO A 417 37.54 8.82 23.74
N THR A 418 37.04 8.23 24.83
CA THR A 418 37.19 6.79 25.15
C THR A 418 36.43 5.89 24.17
N ASP A 419 35.32 6.38 23.59
CA ASP A 419 34.43 5.60 22.73
C ASP A 419 34.75 5.79 21.24
N GLN A 420 35.57 6.79 20.88
CA GLN A 420 35.88 7.11 19.47
C GLN A 420 36.55 5.94 18.73
N SER A 421 37.34 5.11 19.41
CA SER A 421 37.99 3.94 18.80
C SER A 421 36.96 2.90 18.33
N PHE A 422 35.87 2.72 19.09
CA PHE A 422 34.74 1.87 18.70
C PHE A 422 34.02 2.43 17.48
N TYR A 423 33.63 3.71 17.51
CA TYR A 423 32.91 4.31 16.40
C TYR A 423 33.73 4.35 15.11
N LYS A 424 35.04 4.60 15.17
CA LYS A 424 35.90 4.54 13.96
C LYS A 424 35.77 3.22 13.22
N LYS A 425 35.77 2.09 13.95
CA LYS A 425 35.57 0.77 13.36
C LYS A 425 34.14 0.57 12.86
N VAL A 426 33.13 0.89 13.67
CA VAL A 426 31.71 0.69 13.31
C VAL A 426 31.29 1.51 12.08
N LEU A 427 31.78 2.74 11.93
CA LEU A 427 31.39 3.61 10.82
C LEU A 427 31.87 3.12 9.45
N GLU A 428 32.88 2.24 9.41
CA GLU A 428 33.43 1.63 8.19
C GLU A 428 32.71 0.33 7.79
N THR A 429 31.80 -0.17 8.64
CA THR A 429 31.15 -1.47 8.45
C THR A 429 29.97 -1.43 7.48
N HIS A 430 29.72 -2.55 6.81
CA HIS A 430 28.55 -2.68 5.92
C HIS A 430 27.23 -2.63 6.68
N ILE A 431 27.18 -3.18 7.90
CA ILE A 431 26.01 -3.14 8.78
C ILE A 431 25.59 -1.70 9.10
N PHE A 432 26.54 -0.80 9.36
CA PHE A 432 26.26 0.62 9.56
C PHE A 432 25.88 1.33 8.26
N HIS A 433 26.54 1.05 7.14
CA HIS A 433 26.17 1.62 5.85
C HIS A 433 24.75 1.23 5.40
N SER A 434 24.33 -0.01 5.65
CA SER A 434 22.95 -0.44 5.40
C SER A 434 21.96 0.34 6.27
N PHE A 435 22.29 0.56 7.55
CA PHE A 435 21.48 1.40 8.44
C PHE A 435 21.39 2.86 7.96
N LEU A 436 22.51 3.46 7.57
CA LEU A 436 22.55 4.82 7.01
C LEU A 436 21.66 4.96 5.77
N ARG A 437 21.70 3.98 4.87
CA ARG A 437 20.85 3.95 3.68
C ARG A 437 19.37 3.99 4.06
N ASP A 438 18.97 3.22 5.07
CA ASP A 438 17.60 3.22 5.59
C ASP A 438 17.21 4.58 6.21
N ARG A 439 18.12 5.21 6.96
CA ARG A 439 17.91 6.56 7.51
C ARG A 439 17.78 7.63 6.42
N LEU A 440 18.65 7.61 5.40
CA LEU A 440 18.61 8.55 4.27
C LEU A 440 17.33 8.42 3.43
N ASN A 441 16.74 7.22 3.39
CA ASN A 441 15.43 6.95 2.76
C ASN A 441 14.23 7.30 3.66
N ARG A 442 14.46 7.91 4.84
CA ARG A 442 13.42 8.29 5.82
C ARG A 442 12.56 7.12 6.30
N LYS A 443 13.15 5.92 6.42
CA LYS A 443 12.45 4.73 6.92
C LYS A 443 12.02 4.94 8.38
N TRP A 444 10.72 4.75 8.66
CA TRP A 444 10.15 4.93 9.99
C TRP A 444 9.86 3.58 10.66
N ASP A 445 10.85 3.07 11.37
CA ASP A 445 10.88 1.73 11.99
C ASP A 445 10.88 1.76 13.53
N SER A 446 11.00 0.59 14.16
CA SER A 446 11.06 0.45 15.63
C SER A 446 12.17 1.29 16.27
N PHE A 447 13.32 1.44 15.61
CA PHE A 447 14.40 2.32 16.06
C PHE A 447 13.94 3.77 16.09
N SER A 448 13.37 4.28 14.99
CA SER A 448 12.88 5.66 14.89
C SER A 448 11.85 6.00 15.97
N ARG A 449 10.93 5.05 16.22
CA ARG A 449 9.91 5.17 17.28
C ARG A 449 10.54 5.21 18.67
N MET A 450 11.49 4.31 18.95
CA MET A 450 12.16 4.27 20.25
C MET A 450 13.02 5.50 20.49
N GLU A 451 13.82 5.92 19.49
CA GLU A 451 14.63 7.14 19.55
C GLU A 451 13.76 8.38 19.85
N GLN A 452 12.62 8.54 19.16
CA GLN A 452 11.68 9.64 19.42
C GLN A 452 11.07 9.56 20.82
N ASN A 453 10.66 8.37 21.27
CA ASN A 453 10.09 8.17 22.61
C ASN A 453 11.12 8.49 23.70
N MET A 454 12.39 8.12 23.50
CA MET A 454 13.48 8.43 24.43
C MET A 454 13.82 9.93 24.42
N ARG A 455 13.84 10.59 23.25
CA ARG A 455 14.02 12.04 23.12
C ARG A 455 12.90 12.81 23.83
N ASN A 456 11.64 12.42 23.60
CA ASN A 456 10.47 12.98 24.28
C ASN A 456 10.48 12.70 25.79
N SER A 457 10.99 11.54 26.21
CA SER A 457 11.11 11.21 27.64
C SER A 457 12.17 12.05 28.34
N ILE A 458 13.26 12.42 27.66
CA ILE A 458 14.27 13.35 28.17
C ILE A 458 13.71 14.77 28.25
N GLU A 459 12.98 15.24 27.23
CA GLU A 459 12.28 16.53 27.27
C GLU A 459 11.21 16.56 28.38
N ASN A 460 10.46 15.47 28.56
CA ASN A 460 9.51 15.32 29.65
C ASN A 460 10.20 15.15 31.01
N LEU A 461 11.43 14.61 31.08
CA LEU A 461 12.21 14.56 32.31
C LEU A 461 12.67 15.97 32.71
N LEU A 462 13.09 16.78 31.75
CA LEU A 462 13.42 18.20 31.95
C LEU A 462 12.19 19.02 32.38
N ILE A 463 10.99 18.68 31.91
CA ILE A 463 9.72 19.28 32.35
C ILE A 463 9.25 18.69 33.70
N SER A 464 9.51 17.42 33.98
CA SER A 464 9.11 16.73 35.22
C SER A 464 10.00 17.09 36.41
N HIS A 465 11.24 17.52 36.18
CA HIS A 465 12.08 18.09 37.23
C HIS A 465 11.53 19.43 37.77
N PHE A 466 10.58 20.05 37.07
CA PHE A 466 9.81 21.21 37.55
C PHE A 466 8.52 20.84 38.31
N PHE A 467 8.07 19.58 38.28
CA PHE A 467 6.80 19.15 38.91
C PHE A 467 6.90 17.96 39.87
N CYS A 468 8.08 17.40 40.12
CA CYS A 468 8.26 16.33 41.10
C CYS A 468 8.39 16.86 42.55
N LEU A 469 7.37 17.59 42.99
CA LEU A 469 7.10 17.94 44.39
C LEU A 469 5.57 18.01 44.59
N SER A 470 4.85 16.94 44.28
CA SER A 470 3.58 16.60 44.96
C SER A 470 3.01 15.26 44.48
N SER A 471 2.49 14.55 45.47
CA SER A 471 2.08 13.15 45.47
C SER A 471 0.78 12.89 44.70
N GLY A 472 0.73 11.71 44.06
CA GLY A 472 -0.39 10.77 44.03
C GLY A 472 -1.76 11.22 43.49
N LEU A 473 -2.18 10.64 42.35
CA LEU A 473 -3.60 10.41 42.03
C LEU A 473 -3.75 9.24 41.03
N LYS A 474 -4.46 8.19 41.45
CA LYS A 474 -4.87 7.02 40.65
C LYS A 474 -6.02 7.40 39.70
N TYR A 475 -5.99 6.95 38.45
CA TYR A 475 -7.17 6.93 37.57
C TYR A 475 -7.97 5.63 37.75
N PRO A 476 -9.31 5.65 37.66
CA PRO A 476 -10.14 4.45 37.79
C PRO A 476 -10.06 3.61 36.50
N GLN A 477 -9.69 2.33 36.61
CA GLN A 477 -9.82 1.35 35.52
C GLN A 477 -11.24 0.76 35.53
N GLU A 478 -11.89 0.71 34.37
CA GLU A 478 -13.13 -0.04 34.16
C GLU A 478 -12.93 -1.53 34.47
N ALA A 479 -13.95 -2.18 35.04
CA ALA A 479 -13.90 -3.58 35.44
C ALA A 479 -13.76 -4.50 34.21
N VAL A 480 -12.69 -5.31 34.19
CA VAL A 480 -12.46 -6.33 33.15
C VAL A 480 -13.57 -7.38 33.22
N LYS A 481 -14.35 -7.55 32.15
CA LYS A 481 -15.33 -8.63 32.02
C LYS A 481 -14.61 -9.94 31.68
N VAL A 482 -14.80 -10.96 32.51
CA VAL A 482 -14.16 -12.28 32.36
C VAL A 482 -15.19 -13.30 31.90
N PHE A 483 -14.97 -13.91 30.72
CA PHE A 483 -15.74 -15.06 30.25
C PHE A 483 -15.02 -16.36 30.63
N ARG A 484 -15.65 -17.20 31.45
CA ARG A 484 -15.08 -18.48 31.88
C ARG A 484 -15.35 -19.55 30.82
N LEU A 485 -14.29 -20.17 30.32
CA LEU A 485 -14.40 -21.31 29.41
C LEU A 485 -14.87 -22.56 30.19
N PRO A 486 -15.60 -23.49 29.54
CA PRO A 486 -15.86 -24.81 30.11
C PRO A 486 -14.54 -25.50 30.50
N GLU A 487 -14.56 -26.40 31.48
CA GLU A 487 -13.39 -27.21 31.79
C GLU A 487 -13.15 -28.23 30.66
N PHE A 488 -11.89 -28.43 30.27
CA PHE A 488 -11.54 -29.34 29.19
C PHE A 488 -11.55 -30.80 29.72
N PRO A 489 -12.36 -31.71 29.14
CA PRO A 489 -12.50 -33.07 29.67
C PRO A 489 -11.27 -33.95 29.38
N PRO A 490 -10.70 -34.65 30.38
CA PRO A 490 -9.74 -35.75 30.17
C PRO A 490 -10.47 -37.10 30.03
N PRO A 491 -10.08 -38.02 29.10
CA PRO A 491 -8.96 -38.00 28.15
C PRO A 491 -9.26 -37.29 26.80
N LEU A 492 -8.21 -37.02 26.00
CA LEU A 492 -8.26 -36.45 24.63
C LEU A 492 -8.90 -37.39 23.57
N ALA A 493 -9.98 -38.07 23.92
CA ALA A 493 -10.76 -38.83 22.97
C ALA A 493 -11.66 -37.88 22.16
N TYR A 494 -11.79 -38.18 20.87
CA TYR A 494 -12.53 -37.36 19.90
C TYR A 494 -13.92 -36.89 20.39
N HIS A 495 -14.67 -37.78 21.06
CA HIS A 495 -16.01 -37.47 21.58
C HIS A 495 -16.01 -36.46 22.74
N TYR A 496 -15.01 -36.48 23.62
CA TYR A 496 -14.90 -35.52 24.72
C TYR A 496 -14.53 -34.11 24.21
N VAL A 497 -13.66 -34.03 23.20
CA VAL A 497 -13.30 -32.77 22.53
C VAL A 497 -14.50 -32.18 21.78
N GLN A 498 -15.29 -33.02 21.11
CA GLN A 498 -16.50 -32.60 20.42
C GLN A 498 -17.59 -32.07 21.39
N ASN A 499 -17.72 -32.69 22.57
CA ASN A 499 -18.61 -32.21 23.63
C ASN A 499 -18.13 -30.87 24.21
N TYR A 500 -16.83 -30.72 24.47
CA TYR A 500 -16.25 -29.47 24.94
C TYR A 500 -16.54 -28.28 24.02
N TYR A 501 -16.34 -28.45 22.71
CA TYR A 501 -16.67 -27.40 21.76
C TYR A 501 -18.18 -27.13 21.71
N SER A 502 -19.01 -28.16 21.80
CA SER A 502 -20.47 -27.99 21.86
C SER A 502 -20.91 -27.20 23.10
N ASP A 503 -20.31 -27.47 24.26
CA ASP A 503 -20.56 -26.74 25.51
C ASP A 503 -20.05 -25.29 25.46
N MET A 504 -18.92 -25.05 24.79
CA MET A 504 -18.39 -23.72 24.57
C MET A 504 -19.29 -22.90 23.63
N VAL A 505 -19.76 -23.48 22.53
CA VAL A 505 -20.71 -22.83 21.61
C VAL A 505 -22.02 -22.49 22.34
N ALA A 506 -22.53 -23.40 23.18
CA ALA A 506 -23.75 -23.15 23.97
C ALA A 506 -23.53 -22.03 25.00
N SER A 507 -22.37 -21.99 25.66
CA SER A 507 -22.03 -20.97 26.65
C SER A 507 -21.84 -19.58 26.02
N LEU A 508 -21.15 -19.51 24.87
CA LEU A 508 -21.02 -18.29 24.09
C LEU A 508 -22.38 -17.83 23.54
N GLY A 509 -23.24 -18.76 23.11
CA GLY A 509 -24.60 -18.44 22.70
C GLY A 509 -25.45 -17.82 23.82
N ARG A 510 -25.33 -18.31 25.05
CA ARG A 510 -25.97 -17.69 26.22
C ARG A 510 -25.43 -16.29 26.50
N ALA A 511 -24.12 -16.09 26.40
CA ALA A 511 -23.49 -14.79 26.62
C ALA A 511 -23.89 -13.76 25.54
N ILE A 512 -23.96 -14.17 24.27
CA ILE A 512 -24.44 -13.34 23.16
C ILE A 512 -25.88 -12.89 23.41
N ASN A 513 -26.76 -13.81 23.82
CA ASN A 513 -28.17 -13.49 24.08
C ASN A 513 -28.39 -12.66 25.36
N ALA A 514 -27.46 -12.74 26.32
CA ALA A 514 -27.52 -11.99 27.58
C ALA A 514 -26.85 -10.60 27.49
N THR A 515 -26.07 -10.34 26.44
CA THR A 515 -25.37 -9.06 26.25
C THR A 515 -26.31 -8.09 25.54
N PRO A 516 -26.56 -6.90 26.12
CA PRO A 516 -27.44 -5.93 25.48
C PRO A 516 -26.76 -5.29 24.25
N PRO A 517 -27.53 -4.85 23.24
CA PRO A 517 -27.01 -4.43 21.93
C PRO A 517 -26.20 -3.13 21.94
N ASP A 518 -26.23 -2.38 23.04
CA ASP A 518 -25.40 -1.21 23.32
C ASP A 518 -23.94 -1.55 23.65
N GLU A 519 -23.63 -2.80 24.05
CA GLU A 519 -22.26 -3.29 24.26
C GLU A 519 -21.67 -3.97 23.00
N SER A 520 -21.70 -3.26 21.87
CA SER A 520 -21.30 -3.80 20.56
C SER A 520 -19.88 -4.39 20.53
N SER A 521 -18.90 -3.76 21.20
CA SER A 521 -17.52 -4.28 21.23
C SER A 521 -17.41 -5.63 21.96
N LEU A 522 -18.21 -5.86 23.01
CA LEU A 522 -18.22 -7.14 23.71
C LEU A 522 -18.94 -8.22 22.89
N LEU A 523 -20.05 -7.85 22.26
CA LEU A 523 -20.82 -8.70 21.36
C LEU A 523 -19.97 -9.16 20.16
N ALA A 524 -19.17 -8.26 19.58
CA ALA A 524 -18.22 -8.58 18.52
C ALA A 524 -17.19 -9.63 18.97
N ARG A 525 -16.63 -9.49 20.18
CA ARG A 525 -15.68 -10.47 20.73
C ARG A 525 -16.32 -11.85 20.95
N TYR A 526 -17.59 -11.91 21.36
CA TYR A 526 -18.30 -13.18 21.48
C TYR A 526 -18.59 -13.84 20.13
N HIS A 527 -18.98 -13.06 19.11
CA HIS A 527 -19.15 -13.58 17.75
C HIS A 527 -17.83 -14.07 17.15
N TYR A 528 -16.73 -13.34 17.36
CA TYR A 528 -15.39 -13.77 16.95
C TYR A 528 -15.03 -15.13 17.58
N LEU A 529 -15.19 -15.26 18.90
CA LEU A 529 -14.88 -16.49 19.62
C LEU A 529 -15.76 -17.65 19.18
N ARG A 530 -17.08 -17.45 19.03
CA ARG A 530 -18.00 -18.52 18.62
C ARG A 530 -17.77 -18.93 17.16
N GLY A 531 -17.47 -17.98 16.28
CA GLY A 531 -17.10 -18.23 14.89
C GLY A 531 -15.83 -19.07 14.77
N LEU A 532 -14.81 -18.78 15.59
CA LEU A 532 -13.58 -19.56 15.64
C LEU A 532 -13.83 -20.99 16.14
N VAL A 533 -14.63 -21.15 17.20
CA VAL A 533 -15.00 -22.47 17.74
C VAL A 533 -15.81 -23.28 16.74
N ASN A 534 -16.76 -22.66 16.04
CA ASN A 534 -17.54 -23.30 14.98
C ASN A 534 -16.66 -23.73 13.80
N THR A 535 -15.63 -22.93 13.48
CA THR A 535 -14.64 -23.25 12.42
C THR A 535 -13.89 -24.54 12.73
N VAL A 536 -13.32 -24.66 13.94
CA VAL A 536 -12.60 -25.87 14.37
C VAL A 536 -13.51 -27.07 14.63
N SER A 537 -14.80 -26.83 14.93
CA SER A 537 -15.82 -27.89 15.09
C SER A 537 -16.38 -28.41 13.77
N ASN A 538 -15.81 -27.97 12.63
CA ASN A 538 -16.31 -28.25 11.27
C ASN A 538 -17.76 -27.80 11.03
N LYS A 539 -18.28 -26.87 11.84
CA LYS A 539 -19.57 -26.21 11.68
C LYS A 539 -19.41 -24.96 10.81
N ARG A 540 -19.01 -25.18 9.55
CA ARG A 540 -18.57 -24.12 8.63
C ARG A 540 -19.63 -23.04 8.40
N LEU A 541 -20.90 -23.43 8.32
CA LEU A 541 -22.01 -22.50 8.12
C LEU A 541 -22.25 -21.62 9.35
N ASP A 542 -22.28 -22.22 10.55
CA ASP A 542 -22.45 -21.49 11.80
C ASP A 542 -21.27 -20.54 12.06
N ALA A 543 -20.06 -20.94 11.66
CA ALA A 543 -18.87 -20.09 11.70
C ALA A 543 -19.00 -18.86 10.81
N LEU A 544 -19.46 -19.04 9.57
CA LEU A 544 -19.66 -17.93 8.64
C LEU A 544 -20.81 -17.01 9.06
N GLU A 545 -21.85 -17.52 9.71
CA GLU A 545 -22.93 -16.69 10.29
C GLU A 545 -22.42 -15.83 11.45
N ASP A 546 -21.55 -16.40 12.30
CA ASP A 546 -20.89 -15.67 13.37
C ASP A 546 -19.91 -14.62 12.83
N PHE A 547 -19.12 -14.93 11.80
CA PHE A 547 -18.24 -13.95 11.18
C PHE A 547 -19.00 -12.87 10.42
N GLN A 548 -20.14 -13.19 9.82
CA GLN A 548 -21.03 -12.20 9.23
C GLN A 548 -21.62 -11.26 10.28
N SER A 549 -21.96 -11.78 11.47
CA SER A 549 -22.46 -10.97 12.59
C SER A 549 -21.35 -10.12 13.22
N LEU A 550 -20.12 -10.67 13.30
CA LEU A 550 -18.93 -9.94 13.70
C LEU A 550 -18.66 -8.77 12.75
N TYR A 551 -18.70 -9.00 11.43
CA TYR A 551 -18.45 -7.96 10.43
C TYR A 551 -19.39 -6.76 10.58
N LYS A 552 -20.65 -6.99 10.96
CA LYS A 552 -21.65 -5.93 11.24
C LYS A 552 -21.39 -5.18 12.54
N THR A 553 -20.58 -5.73 13.44
CA THR A 553 -20.41 -5.22 14.81
C THR A 553 -19.03 -4.57 15.01
N ASP A 554 -17.97 -5.19 14.50
CA ASP A 554 -16.59 -4.69 14.56
C ASP A 554 -15.73 -5.32 13.44
N SER A 555 -15.39 -4.53 12.43
CA SER A 555 -14.60 -4.97 11.28
C SER A 555 -13.10 -5.08 11.58
N ASP A 556 -12.60 -4.44 12.64
CA ASP A 556 -11.16 -4.35 12.91
C ASP A 556 -10.59 -5.70 13.38
N ILE A 557 -11.44 -6.55 13.98
CA ILE A 557 -11.08 -7.90 14.43
C ILE A 557 -11.54 -9.00 13.45
N PHE A 558 -11.97 -8.64 12.24
CA PHE A 558 -12.54 -9.59 11.27
C PHE A 558 -11.45 -10.50 10.65
N PRO A 559 -11.56 -11.84 10.78
CA PRO A 559 -10.49 -12.77 10.35
C PRO A 559 -10.59 -13.08 8.86
N SER A 560 -10.27 -12.10 8.01
CA SER A 560 -10.46 -12.15 6.56
C SER A 560 -9.91 -13.43 5.91
N GLN A 561 -8.65 -13.79 6.18
CA GLN A 561 -7.98 -14.98 5.60
C GLN A 561 -8.65 -16.30 5.99
N MET A 562 -9.09 -16.44 7.24
CA MET A 562 -9.80 -17.63 7.72
C MET A 562 -11.16 -17.77 7.04
N VAL A 563 -11.89 -16.64 6.91
CA VAL A 563 -13.14 -16.61 6.15
C VAL A 563 -12.88 -16.96 4.69
N LYS A 564 -11.77 -16.50 4.07
CA LYS A 564 -11.39 -16.90 2.71
C LYS A 564 -11.29 -18.43 2.57
N SER A 565 -10.51 -19.07 3.45
CA SER A 565 -10.32 -20.52 3.47
C SER A 565 -11.62 -21.31 3.73
N LEU A 566 -12.44 -20.85 4.69
CA LEU A 566 -13.74 -21.46 4.98
C LEU A 566 -14.66 -21.45 3.76
N VAL A 567 -14.70 -20.32 3.06
CA VAL A 567 -15.50 -20.12 1.84
C VAL A 567 -15.02 -21.01 0.70
N ASP A 568 -13.71 -21.17 0.54
CA ASP A 568 -13.11 -22.04 -0.49
C ASP A 568 -13.34 -23.54 -0.19
N SER A 569 -13.50 -23.90 1.10
CA SER A 569 -13.77 -25.27 1.53
C SER A 569 -15.24 -25.72 1.41
N LEU A 570 -16.16 -24.83 1.05
CA LEU A 570 -17.61 -25.10 1.01
C LEU A 570 -18.07 -25.58 -0.39
N PRO A 571 -18.75 -26.74 -0.50
CA PRO A 571 -19.37 -27.18 -1.74
C PRO A 571 -20.42 -26.17 -2.23
N GLU A 572 -20.61 -26.05 -3.55
CA GLU A 572 -21.60 -25.12 -4.12
C GLU A 572 -23.04 -25.39 -3.68
N ALA A 573 -23.35 -26.64 -3.35
CA ALA A 573 -24.67 -27.07 -2.87
C ALA A 573 -25.00 -26.56 -1.45
N ASP A 574 -24.00 -26.25 -0.62
CA ASP A 574 -24.16 -25.85 0.79
C ASP A 574 -24.19 -24.32 0.98
N ARG A 575 -24.12 -23.54 -0.10
CA ARG A 575 -24.10 -22.07 -0.03
C ARG A 575 -25.46 -21.51 0.40
N ARG A 576 -25.66 -21.31 1.70
CA ARG A 576 -26.80 -20.57 2.26
C ARG A 576 -26.89 -19.16 1.64
N PRO A 577 -28.07 -18.70 1.19
CA PRO A 577 -28.23 -17.40 0.55
C PRO A 577 -27.81 -16.22 1.43
N GLU A 578 -27.91 -16.37 2.75
CA GLU A 578 -27.52 -15.37 3.75
C GLU A 578 -26.00 -15.10 3.77
N LEU A 579 -25.20 -16.10 3.40
CA LEU A 579 -23.72 -16.07 3.40
C LEU A 579 -23.10 -15.62 2.07
N LYS A 580 -23.92 -15.46 1.01
CA LYS A 580 -23.46 -15.10 -0.34
C LYS A 580 -22.68 -13.77 -0.40
N ARG A 581 -23.05 -12.80 0.45
CA ARG A 581 -22.38 -11.49 0.57
C ARG A 581 -20.92 -11.64 0.97
N LEU A 582 -20.68 -12.26 2.13
CA LEU A 582 -19.35 -12.53 2.67
C LEU A 582 -18.45 -13.32 1.69
N ILE A 583 -19.02 -14.33 1.03
CA ILE A 583 -18.36 -15.16 0.03
C ILE A 583 -17.93 -14.36 -1.22
N SER A 584 -18.80 -13.48 -1.72
CA SER A 584 -18.54 -12.69 -2.93
C SER A 584 -17.45 -11.64 -2.75
N ARG A 585 -17.33 -11.08 -1.55
CA ARG A 585 -16.30 -10.09 -1.20
C ARG A 585 -14.91 -10.68 -1.12
N VAL A 586 -14.78 -11.78 -0.39
CA VAL A 586 -13.54 -12.54 -0.27
C VAL A 586 -12.93 -12.85 -1.63
N LYS A 587 -13.77 -13.16 -2.62
CA LYS A 587 -13.36 -13.43 -4.00
C LYS A 587 -12.94 -12.18 -4.78
N ARG A 588 -13.59 -11.03 -4.56
CA ARG A 588 -13.17 -9.75 -5.16
C ARG A 588 -11.87 -9.21 -4.59
N ASP A 589 -11.65 -9.35 -3.28
CA ASP A 589 -10.36 -8.99 -2.67
C ASP A 589 -9.22 -9.81 -3.28
N GLN A 590 -9.46 -11.09 -3.62
CA GLN A 590 -8.51 -11.91 -4.38
C GLN A 590 -8.28 -11.41 -5.82
N GLU A 591 -9.30 -10.83 -6.47
CA GLU A 591 -9.18 -10.28 -7.84
C GLU A 591 -8.42 -8.94 -7.85
N LEU A 592 -8.65 -8.08 -6.85
CA LEU A 592 -7.92 -6.83 -6.65
C LEU A 592 -6.44 -7.08 -6.31
N GLU A 593 -6.15 -8.03 -5.42
CA GLU A 593 -4.77 -8.44 -5.07
C GLU A 593 -4.00 -8.97 -6.30
N ARG A 594 -4.68 -9.66 -7.24
CA ARG A 594 -4.09 -10.11 -8.51
C ARG A 594 -3.84 -8.96 -9.50
N ALA A 595 -4.68 -7.93 -9.52
CA ALA A 595 -4.52 -6.77 -10.40
C ALA A 595 -3.37 -5.82 -9.97
N HIS A 596 -3.00 -5.81 -8.68
CA HIS A 596 -2.02 -4.89 -8.11
C HIS A 596 -0.54 -5.30 -8.31
N HIS A 597 -0.28 -6.49 -8.87
CA HIS A 597 1.09 -6.95 -9.16
C HIS A 597 1.68 -6.38 -10.47
N GLY A 598 0.99 -5.45 -11.14
CA GLY A 598 1.37 -4.94 -12.47
C GLY A 598 1.77 -3.45 -12.57
N ASN A 599 1.58 -2.63 -11.54
CA ASN A 599 1.95 -1.20 -11.61
C ASN A 599 2.26 -0.65 -10.21
N SER A 600 3.53 -0.69 -9.82
CA SER A 600 4.02 -0.08 -8.59
C SER A 600 4.80 1.19 -8.92
N ASN A 601 4.10 2.31 -9.03
CA ASN A 601 4.58 3.64 -8.63
C ASN A 601 3.42 4.63 -8.83
N GLU A 602 3.18 5.45 -7.81
CA GLU A 602 2.15 6.49 -7.72
C GLU A 602 0.77 6.08 -7.18
N GLU A 603 0.70 5.74 -5.89
CA GLU A 603 -0.43 6.22 -5.08
C GLU A 603 0.08 7.03 -3.89
N CYS A 604 -0.28 8.30 -3.94
CA CYS A 604 0.09 9.35 -3.01
C CYS A 604 -0.55 9.11 -1.64
N ALA A 605 0.28 8.94 -0.60
CA ALA A 605 0.02 9.36 0.78
C ALA A 605 -1.45 9.39 1.25
N VAL A 606 -2.12 8.23 1.35
CA VAL A 606 -3.34 8.15 2.16
C VAL A 606 -2.91 8.12 3.63
N LYS A 607 -2.93 9.28 4.29
CA LYS A 607 -2.91 9.37 5.75
C LYS A 607 -3.98 8.38 6.27
N ARG A 608 -3.62 7.45 7.16
CA ARG A 608 -4.62 6.62 7.86
C ARG A 608 -5.64 7.54 8.53
N PHE A 609 -6.82 7.66 7.94
CA PHE A 609 -7.93 8.47 8.45
C PHE A 609 -8.30 7.98 9.85
N LYS A 610 -8.40 8.90 10.81
CA LYS A 610 -8.81 8.59 12.18
C LYS A 610 -10.20 9.18 12.42
N LEU A 611 -11.10 8.36 12.95
CA LEU A 611 -12.44 8.82 13.32
C LEU A 611 -12.36 9.95 14.37
N PRO A 612 -13.22 10.98 14.24
CA PRO A 612 -13.23 12.10 15.17
C PRO A 612 -13.65 11.65 16.56
N LYS A 613 -12.95 12.14 17.59
CA LYS A 613 -13.23 11.87 19.02
C LYS A 613 -13.95 13.03 19.73
N LYS A 614 -14.16 14.14 19.03
CA LYS A 614 -14.78 15.37 19.55
C LYS A 614 -15.95 15.78 18.66
N TYR A 615 -16.85 16.59 19.19
CA TYR A 615 -17.89 17.26 18.41
C TYR A 615 -17.25 18.16 17.37
N MET A 616 -17.85 18.21 16.18
CA MET A 616 -17.33 18.96 15.05
C MET A 616 -18.26 20.10 14.66
N GLN A 617 -17.72 21.30 14.59
CA GLN A 617 -18.34 22.44 13.91
C GLN A 617 -18.16 22.33 12.38
N LEU A 618 -18.82 23.19 11.60
CA LEU A 618 -18.78 23.11 10.12
C LEU A 618 -17.36 23.03 9.55
N GLU A 619 -16.42 23.83 10.03
CA GLU A 619 -15.03 23.85 9.55
C GLU A 619 -14.28 22.54 9.84
N GLU A 620 -14.44 22.01 11.06
CA GLU A 620 -13.82 20.75 11.47
C GLU A 620 -14.44 19.55 10.74
N PHE A 621 -15.76 19.60 10.51
CA PHE A 621 -16.49 18.61 9.75
C PHE A 621 -16.05 18.60 8.28
N VAL A 622 -15.85 19.77 7.67
CA VAL A 622 -15.30 19.88 6.31
C VAL A 622 -13.95 19.19 6.20
N ARG A 623 -13.03 19.49 7.12
CA ARG A 623 -11.71 18.84 7.14
C ARG A 623 -11.83 17.33 7.33
N CYS A 624 -12.66 16.88 8.26
CA CYS A 624 -12.82 15.45 8.56
C CYS A 624 -13.39 14.67 7.36
N VAL A 625 -14.43 15.20 6.70
CA VAL A 625 -15.02 14.56 5.51
C VAL A 625 -14.02 14.53 4.35
N GLN A 626 -13.23 15.60 4.16
CA GLN A 626 -12.18 15.62 3.14
C GLN A 626 -11.05 14.62 3.42
N GLU A 627 -10.61 14.51 4.67
CA GLU A 627 -9.60 13.52 5.11
C GLU A 627 -10.11 12.08 5.01
N SER A 628 -11.42 11.86 5.16
CA SER A 628 -12.06 10.55 5.04
C SER A 628 -12.20 10.04 3.61
N GLY A 629 -12.07 10.92 2.62
CA GLY A 629 -12.24 10.60 1.21
C GLY A 629 -13.71 10.44 0.74
N ILE A 630 -14.71 10.72 1.58
CA ILE A 630 -16.13 10.59 1.21
C ILE A 630 -16.53 11.61 0.13
N VAL A 631 -16.28 12.89 0.39
CA VAL A 631 -16.57 13.99 -0.54
C VAL A 631 -15.48 15.06 -0.44
N LYS A 632 -15.01 15.56 -1.58
CA LYS A 632 -14.04 16.66 -1.66
C LYS A 632 -14.72 18.03 -1.77
N ASP A 633 -15.86 18.10 -2.46
CA ASP A 633 -16.60 19.34 -2.76
C ASP A 633 -17.21 19.97 -1.50
N GLN A 634 -16.74 21.17 -1.13
CA GLN A 634 -17.18 21.90 0.06
C GLN A 634 -18.68 22.20 0.08
N GLY A 635 -19.29 22.50 -1.08
CA GLY A 635 -20.72 22.78 -1.16
C GLY A 635 -21.59 21.56 -0.83
N THR A 636 -21.17 20.39 -1.26
CA THR A 636 -21.81 19.12 -0.93
C THR A 636 -21.60 18.75 0.54
N ILE A 637 -20.40 18.98 1.09
CA ILE A 637 -20.12 18.76 2.52
C ILE A 637 -20.98 19.68 3.41
N GLN A 638 -21.19 20.93 3.00
CA GLN A 638 -22.07 21.84 3.74
C GLN A 638 -23.53 21.35 3.76
N ARG A 639 -24.05 20.87 2.63
CA ARG A 639 -25.39 20.26 2.59
C ARG A 639 -25.49 19.00 3.45
N LEU A 640 -24.42 18.20 3.50
CA LEU A 640 -24.32 17.03 4.36
C LEU A 640 -24.31 17.42 5.85
N PHE A 641 -23.57 18.46 6.22
CA PHE A 641 -23.59 19.01 7.56
C PHE A 641 -25.00 19.46 7.96
N ASP A 642 -25.68 20.22 7.09
CA ASP A 642 -27.05 20.67 7.30
C ASP A 642 -28.04 19.51 7.43
N ALA A 643 -27.83 18.41 6.69
CA ALA A 643 -28.65 17.20 6.77
C ALA A 643 -28.44 16.45 8.09
N LEU A 644 -27.20 16.30 8.57
CA LEU A 644 -26.90 15.63 9.84
C LEU A 644 -27.28 16.46 11.08
N THR A 645 -27.47 17.77 10.93
CA THR A 645 -27.77 18.71 12.02
C THR A 645 -29.25 19.14 12.10
N VAL A 646 -30.14 18.45 11.38
CA VAL A 646 -31.59 18.72 11.39
C VAL A 646 -32.18 18.51 12.79
N GLY A 647 -32.30 19.59 13.57
CA GLY A 647 -32.83 19.50 14.94
C GLY A 647 -32.36 20.55 15.95
N HIS A 648 -31.67 21.62 15.53
CA HIS A 648 -31.12 22.74 16.35
C HIS A 648 -29.69 22.53 16.90
N GLN A 649 -29.05 21.38 16.66
CA GLN A 649 -27.64 21.19 17.01
C GLN A 649 -26.75 21.70 15.87
N LYS A 650 -25.99 22.80 16.06
CA LYS A 650 -25.03 23.31 15.06
C LYS A 650 -23.70 22.53 15.05
N GLN A 651 -23.69 21.28 15.47
CA GLN A 651 -22.49 20.45 15.57
C GLN A 651 -22.84 19.00 15.26
N VAL A 652 -21.87 18.25 14.73
CA VAL A 652 -21.99 16.80 14.50
C VAL A 652 -21.21 16.07 15.60
N GLY A 653 -21.89 15.19 16.34
CA GLY A 653 -21.26 14.36 17.36
C GLY A 653 -20.39 13.24 16.77
N PRO A 654 -19.33 12.79 17.49
CA PRO A 654 -18.42 11.76 17.00
C PRO A 654 -19.11 10.41 16.76
N ASP A 655 -20.09 10.03 17.59
CA ASP A 655 -20.84 8.78 17.40
C ASP A 655 -21.75 8.84 16.16
N LEU A 656 -22.43 9.97 15.92
CA LEU A 656 -23.25 10.17 14.71
C LEU A 656 -22.39 10.08 13.45
N PHE A 657 -21.21 10.72 13.46
CA PHE A 657 -20.26 10.62 12.35
C PHE A 657 -19.75 9.20 12.14
N ARG A 658 -19.45 8.46 13.22
CA ARG A 658 -19.04 7.05 13.15
C ARG A 658 -20.11 6.20 12.49
N VAL A 659 -21.37 6.31 12.92
CA VAL A 659 -22.50 5.55 12.34
C VAL A 659 -22.67 5.90 10.86
N PHE A 660 -22.66 7.19 10.52
CA PHE A 660 -22.72 7.64 9.12
C PHE A 660 -21.57 7.07 8.27
N TYR A 661 -20.34 7.15 8.75
CA TYR A 661 -19.14 6.64 8.07
C TYR A 661 -19.21 5.12 7.86
N THR A 662 -19.67 4.37 8.87
CA THR A 662 -19.89 2.93 8.77
C THR A 662 -20.91 2.59 7.69
N ILE A 663 -22.07 3.24 7.68
CA ILE A 663 -23.13 2.96 6.69
C ILE A 663 -22.67 3.31 5.26
N TRP A 664 -21.93 4.41 5.11
CA TRP A 664 -21.30 4.75 3.82
C TRP A 664 -20.41 3.61 3.32
N LYS A 665 -19.54 3.09 4.19
CA LYS A 665 -18.62 2.00 3.86
C LYS A 665 -19.33 0.66 3.62
N GLU A 666 -20.39 0.38 4.35
CA GLU A 666 -21.23 -0.80 4.12
C GLU A 666 -21.96 -0.75 2.78
N THR A 667 -22.47 0.42 2.39
CA THR A 667 -23.18 0.61 1.11
C THR A 667 -22.21 0.50 -0.07
N GLU A 668 -21.03 1.11 0.04
CA GLU A 668 -19.94 0.98 -0.93
C GLU A 668 -19.54 -0.50 -1.10
N ALA A 669 -19.39 -1.23 0.00
CA ALA A 669 -19.15 -2.66 -0.04
C ALA A 669 -20.30 -3.41 -0.72
N GLU A 670 -21.55 -3.27 -0.28
CA GLU A 670 -22.72 -3.99 -0.82
C GLU A 670 -22.86 -3.84 -2.35
N ALA A 671 -22.50 -2.67 -2.87
CA ALA A 671 -22.57 -2.37 -4.30
C ALA A 671 -21.46 -3.04 -5.12
N GLN A 672 -20.24 -3.13 -4.58
CA GLN A 672 -19.16 -3.91 -5.19
C GLN A 672 -19.43 -5.42 -5.06
N GLU A 673 -20.09 -5.83 -3.95
CA GLU A 673 -20.87 -7.06 -3.66
C GLU A 673 -21.41 -7.90 -4.82
N VAL A 674 -21.93 -7.21 -5.83
CA VAL A 674 -23.02 -7.72 -6.65
C VAL A 674 -22.49 -8.61 -7.77
N CYS A 675 -22.64 -9.93 -7.62
CA CYS A 675 -22.47 -10.86 -8.73
C CYS A 675 -23.57 -10.65 -9.77
N LEU A 676 -23.25 -9.92 -10.83
CA LEU A 676 -24.15 -9.72 -11.96
C LEU A 676 -24.16 -10.98 -12.84
N PRO A 677 -25.35 -11.50 -13.24
CA PRO A 677 -25.44 -12.60 -14.20
C PRO A 677 -24.61 -12.34 -15.47
N ALA A 678 -24.06 -13.38 -16.11
CA ALA A 678 -23.26 -13.23 -17.33
C ALA A 678 -23.99 -12.45 -18.44
N SER A 679 -25.31 -12.69 -18.58
CA SER A 679 -26.17 -11.94 -19.50
C SER A 679 -26.23 -10.43 -19.20
N VAL A 680 -26.03 -10.01 -17.94
CA VAL A 680 -25.95 -8.60 -17.55
C VAL A 680 -24.60 -8.02 -17.93
N LEU A 681 -23.50 -8.74 -17.66
CA LEU A 681 -22.14 -8.31 -17.95
C LEU A 681 -21.89 -8.10 -19.45
N GLU A 682 -22.55 -8.87 -20.32
CA GLU A 682 -22.51 -8.66 -21.77
C GLU A 682 -23.18 -7.36 -22.23
N HIS A 683 -24.11 -6.82 -21.44
CA HIS A 683 -24.92 -5.65 -21.79
C HIS A 683 -24.61 -4.41 -20.94
N ILE A 684 -23.71 -4.53 -19.96
CA ILE A 684 -23.18 -3.42 -19.15
C ILE A 684 -21.83 -3.02 -19.73
N GLU A 685 -21.62 -1.72 -19.92
CA GLU A 685 -20.33 -1.24 -20.39
C GLU A 685 -19.24 -1.47 -19.33
N PRO A 686 -17.98 -1.73 -19.70
CA PRO A 686 -16.88 -1.92 -18.74
C PRO A 686 -16.67 -0.76 -17.77
N SER A 687 -17.22 0.41 -18.07
CA SER A 687 -17.17 1.61 -17.22
C SER A 687 -18.37 1.79 -16.29
N GLU A 688 -19.41 0.95 -16.38
CA GLU A 688 -20.67 1.06 -15.62
C GLU A 688 -20.69 0.12 -14.42
N TYR A 689 -20.92 0.66 -13.22
CA TYR A 689 -20.93 -0.09 -11.96
C TYR A 689 -22.26 0.04 -11.23
N VAL A 690 -22.57 -0.96 -10.40
CA VAL A 690 -23.67 -0.89 -9.42
C VAL A 690 -23.18 -0.13 -8.20
N PHE A 691 -23.98 0.83 -7.74
CA PHE A 691 -23.67 1.67 -6.57
C PHE A 691 -24.66 1.51 -5.42
N LYS A 692 -25.86 1.00 -5.69
CA LYS A 692 -26.87 0.71 -4.66
C LYS A 692 -27.77 -0.43 -5.07
N LEU A 693 -28.15 -1.27 -4.11
CA LEU A 693 -29.17 -2.30 -4.24
C LEU A 693 -30.31 -2.06 -3.27
N SER A 694 -31.54 -2.40 -3.67
CA SER A 694 -32.68 -2.47 -2.75
C SER A 694 -32.72 -3.81 -2.01
N SER A 695 -33.52 -3.86 -0.95
CA SER A 695 -34.05 -5.13 -0.45
C SER A 695 -34.86 -5.85 -1.54
N SER A 696 -35.07 -7.17 -1.41
CA SER A 696 -35.90 -7.92 -2.38
C SER A 696 -37.36 -7.46 -2.25
N VAL A 697 -37.92 -7.03 -3.38
CA VAL A 697 -39.23 -6.39 -3.46
C VAL A 697 -40.09 -6.99 -4.55
N LYS A 698 -41.40 -6.93 -4.33
CA LYS A 698 -42.38 -7.25 -5.36
C LYS A 698 -42.52 -6.06 -6.31
N THR A 699 -42.35 -6.33 -7.60
CA THR A 699 -42.50 -5.34 -8.65
C THR A 699 -43.53 -5.78 -9.69
N SER A 700 -43.95 -4.88 -10.57
CA SER A 700 -44.80 -5.20 -11.73
C SER A 700 -44.13 -6.15 -12.73
N ARG A 701 -42.81 -6.39 -12.62
CA ARG A 701 -42.03 -7.25 -13.52
C ARG A 701 -41.43 -8.47 -12.83
N GLY A 702 -41.97 -8.84 -11.68
CA GLY A 702 -41.52 -9.98 -10.88
C GLY A 702 -40.96 -9.57 -9.52
N VAL A 703 -40.45 -10.55 -8.79
CA VAL A 703 -39.81 -10.35 -7.47
C VAL A 703 -38.31 -10.27 -7.67
N GLY A 704 -37.64 -9.33 -7.01
CA GLY A 704 -36.21 -9.15 -7.15
C GLY A 704 -35.68 -7.89 -6.48
N LYS A 705 -34.40 -7.60 -6.69
CA LYS A 705 -33.73 -6.41 -6.17
C LYS A 705 -33.54 -5.36 -7.26
N ILE A 706 -33.81 -4.10 -6.95
CA ILE A 706 -33.54 -2.98 -7.84
C ILE A 706 -32.08 -2.57 -7.65
N ALA A 707 -31.33 -2.50 -8.75
CA ALA A 707 -29.96 -2.04 -8.78
C ALA A 707 -29.88 -0.67 -9.46
N MET A 708 -29.07 0.20 -8.86
CA MET A 708 -28.78 1.55 -9.34
C MET A 708 -27.37 1.61 -9.91
N THR A 709 -27.24 2.08 -11.15
CA THR A 709 -25.95 2.44 -11.75
C THR A 709 -25.86 3.94 -12.01
N GLN A 710 -24.72 4.39 -12.52
CA GLN A 710 -24.53 5.75 -13.03
C GLN A 710 -25.34 6.07 -14.30
N ARG A 711 -26.02 5.10 -14.93
CA ARG A 711 -26.75 5.30 -16.21
C ARG A 711 -28.21 4.88 -16.17
N ARG A 712 -28.56 3.85 -15.40
CA ARG A 712 -29.88 3.23 -15.43
C ARG A 712 -30.21 2.49 -14.13
N LEU A 713 -31.48 2.08 -14.06
CA LEU A 713 -32.02 1.17 -13.07
C LEU A 713 -32.32 -0.17 -13.75
N PHE A 714 -31.98 -1.28 -13.09
CA PHE A 714 -32.41 -2.61 -13.51
C PHE A 714 -32.88 -3.46 -12.33
N LEU A 715 -33.74 -4.43 -12.63
CA LEU A 715 -34.27 -5.39 -11.67
C LEU A 715 -33.51 -6.71 -11.83
N LEU A 716 -32.86 -7.16 -10.77
CA LEU A 716 -32.27 -8.48 -10.64
C LEU A 716 -33.35 -9.43 -10.11
N THR A 717 -33.81 -10.38 -10.92
CA THR A 717 -34.96 -11.24 -10.57
C THR A 717 -34.56 -12.37 -9.61
N ASP A 718 -35.38 -12.62 -8.59
CA ASP A 718 -35.20 -13.75 -7.67
C ASP A 718 -35.74 -15.06 -8.30
N GLY A 719 -34.97 -16.15 -8.18
CA GLY A 719 -35.40 -17.51 -8.57
C GLY A 719 -35.13 -17.92 -10.03
N ARG A 720 -34.87 -16.98 -10.95
CA ARG A 720 -34.34 -17.26 -12.29
C ARG A 720 -33.16 -16.33 -12.59
N PRO A 721 -32.01 -16.84 -13.07
CA PRO A 721 -30.90 -15.98 -13.48
C PRO A 721 -31.35 -15.12 -14.66
N GLY A 722 -31.45 -13.81 -14.43
CA GLY A 722 -31.92 -12.84 -15.41
C GLY A 722 -31.96 -11.44 -14.84
N TYR A 723 -32.09 -10.46 -15.74
CA TYR A 723 -32.29 -9.07 -15.36
C TYR A 723 -33.34 -8.44 -16.27
N VAL A 724 -33.97 -7.37 -15.78
CA VAL A 724 -34.89 -6.56 -16.56
C VAL A 724 -34.47 -5.11 -16.44
N GLU A 725 -34.11 -4.47 -17.56
CA GLU A 725 -33.86 -3.04 -17.56
C GLU A 725 -35.14 -2.27 -17.22
N VAL A 726 -35.10 -1.54 -16.11
CA VAL A 726 -36.26 -0.79 -15.60
C VAL A 726 -36.38 0.53 -16.36
N ALA A 727 -35.33 1.35 -16.33
CA ALA A 727 -35.30 2.65 -16.99
C ALA A 727 -33.86 3.17 -17.12
N GLN A 728 -33.50 3.75 -18.26
CA GLN A 728 -32.36 4.65 -18.32
C GLN A 728 -32.78 6.02 -17.79
N TYR A 729 -31.91 6.74 -17.08
CA TYR A 729 -32.29 8.04 -16.52
C TYR A 729 -32.67 9.06 -17.60
N ARG A 730 -32.11 8.93 -18.81
CA ARG A 730 -32.44 9.80 -19.95
C ARG A 730 -33.85 9.62 -20.50
N ASP A 731 -34.42 8.43 -20.32
CA ASP A 731 -35.72 8.06 -20.88
C ASP A 731 -36.84 8.18 -19.83
N LEU A 732 -36.54 8.61 -18.60
CA LEU A 732 -37.54 8.81 -17.56
C LEU A 732 -38.43 10.01 -17.88
N GLU A 733 -39.74 9.82 -17.78
CA GLU A 733 -40.76 10.86 -17.94
C GLU A 733 -41.39 11.26 -16.59
N GLU A 734 -41.58 10.29 -15.69
CA GLU A 734 -42.24 10.51 -14.40
C GLU A 734 -41.65 9.58 -13.32
N VAL A 735 -41.36 10.15 -12.15
CA VAL A 735 -40.93 9.44 -10.94
C VAL A 735 -41.81 9.91 -9.77
N LYS A 736 -42.62 9.01 -9.21
CA LYS A 736 -43.51 9.35 -8.07
C LYS A 736 -43.75 8.17 -7.14
N VAL A 737 -44.24 8.48 -5.95
CA VAL A 737 -44.77 7.49 -5.01
C VAL A 737 -46.28 7.34 -5.25
N SER A 738 -46.73 6.11 -5.48
CA SER A 738 -48.14 5.72 -5.56
C SER A 738 -48.53 4.81 -4.40
N SER A 739 -49.81 4.76 -4.06
CA SER A 739 -50.34 3.78 -3.09
C SER A 739 -51.19 2.72 -3.79
N ALA A 740 -50.75 1.47 -3.75
CA ALA A 740 -51.54 0.34 -4.26
C ALA A 740 -52.43 -0.23 -3.15
N PRO A 741 -53.73 -0.52 -3.40
CA PRO A 741 -54.59 -1.17 -2.43
C PRO A 741 -54.26 -2.67 -2.33
N PHE A 742 -53.93 -3.15 -1.12
CA PHE A 742 -53.72 -4.57 -0.85
C PHE A 742 -54.46 -4.96 0.43
N LEU A 743 -55.50 -5.80 0.31
CA LEU A 743 -56.25 -6.38 1.45
C LEU A 743 -56.49 -5.38 2.61
N LEU A 744 -57.10 -4.23 2.29
CA LEU A 744 -57.48 -3.13 3.21
C LEU A 744 -56.34 -2.19 3.69
N LEU A 745 -55.07 -2.41 3.30
CA LEU A 745 -53.93 -1.53 3.61
C LEU A 745 -53.39 -0.83 2.34
N ARG A 746 -53.06 0.46 2.44
CA ARG A 746 -52.39 1.23 1.38
C ARG A 746 -50.88 1.11 1.58
N ILE A 747 -50.18 0.49 0.63
CA ILE A 747 -48.72 0.35 0.70
C ILE A 747 -48.08 1.31 -0.32
N PRO A 748 -47.12 2.17 0.11
CA PRO A 748 -46.39 3.03 -0.81
C PRO A 748 -45.55 2.21 -1.78
N SER A 749 -45.50 2.67 -3.03
CA SER A 749 -44.83 2.02 -4.15
C SER A 749 -44.15 3.08 -5.02
N LEU A 750 -42.93 2.79 -5.49
CA LEU A 750 -42.22 3.63 -6.44
C LEU A 750 -42.74 3.34 -7.85
N LYS A 751 -43.22 4.39 -8.53
CA LYS A 751 -43.75 4.31 -9.89
C LYS A 751 -42.89 5.11 -10.85
N LEU A 752 -42.40 4.44 -11.90
CA LEU A 752 -41.52 4.99 -12.93
C LEU A 752 -42.19 4.88 -14.31
N ARG A 753 -42.35 6.00 -15.01
CA ARG A 753 -42.78 6.04 -16.42
C ARG A 753 -41.58 6.32 -17.31
N VAL A 754 -41.44 5.53 -18.37
CA VAL A 754 -40.33 5.59 -19.32
C VAL A 754 -40.88 5.87 -20.71
N GLN A 755 -40.22 6.76 -21.44
CA GLN A 755 -40.57 7.14 -22.79
C GLN A 755 -40.63 5.91 -23.71
N GLY A 756 -41.70 5.82 -24.50
CA GLY A 756 -41.92 4.71 -25.43
C GLY A 756 -42.43 3.41 -24.80
N ARG A 757 -42.60 3.32 -23.47
CA ARG A 757 -43.19 2.14 -22.79
C ARG A 757 -44.64 2.42 -22.36
N LYS A 758 -45.58 1.57 -22.78
CA LYS A 758 -47.02 1.73 -22.45
C LYS A 758 -47.33 1.53 -20.95
N GLU A 759 -46.59 0.64 -20.28
CA GLU A 759 -46.79 0.30 -18.87
C GLU A 759 -45.71 0.91 -17.97
N ALA A 760 -46.14 1.48 -16.84
CA ALA A 760 -45.24 2.00 -15.82
C ALA A 760 -44.63 0.86 -14.99
N PHE A 761 -43.38 1.00 -14.61
CA PHE A 761 -42.76 0.11 -13.63
C PHE A 761 -43.20 0.51 -12.22
N GLU A 762 -43.62 -0.46 -11.41
CA GLU A 762 -44.09 -0.23 -10.05
C GLU A 762 -43.39 -1.20 -9.09
N ALA A 763 -42.82 -0.68 -8.01
CA ALA A 763 -42.08 -1.47 -7.02
C ALA A 763 -42.47 -1.11 -5.59
N ASN A 764 -42.80 -2.12 -4.79
CA ASN A 764 -43.17 -1.94 -3.39
C ASN A 764 -41.95 -2.07 -2.48
N LEU A 765 -41.33 -0.92 -2.16
CA LEU A 765 -40.10 -0.82 -1.37
C LEU A 765 -40.36 -0.63 0.13
N LYS A 766 -41.61 -0.79 0.58
CA LYS A 766 -42.02 -0.64 2.00
C LYS A 766 -41.46 0.68 2.58
N THR A 767 -40.61 0.58 3.61
CA THR A 767 -40.00 1.70 4.34
C THR A 767 -38.97 2.48 3.52
N GLU A 768 -38.39 1.89 2.47
CA GLU A 768 -37.37 2.54 1.64
C GLU A 768 -37.96 3.36 0.48
N THR A 769 -39.28 3.30 0.25
CA THR A 769 -39.93 3.86 -0.94
C THR A 769 -39.66 5.36 -1.13
N GLU A 770 -39.75 6.15 -0.07
CA GLU A 770 -39.52 7.59 -0.12
C GLU A 770 -38.05 7.94 -0.41
N LEU A 771 -37.12 7.17 0.15
CA LEU A 771 -35.68 7.35 -0.09
C LEU A 771 -35.32 7.01 -1.55
N TRP A 772 -35.82 5.89 -2.08
CA TRP A 772 -35.60 5.54 -3.49
C TRP A 772 -36.21 6.56 -4.45
N ASN A 773 -37.39 7.11 -4.13
CA ASN A 773 -37.98 8.20 -4.89
C ASN A 773 -37.07 9.44 -4.93
N LEU A 774 -36.50 9.83 -3.78
CA LEU A 774 -35.57 10.95 -3.69
C LEU A 774 -34.28 10.71 -4.50
N MET A 775 -33.65 9.55 -4.33
CA MET A 775 -32.41 9.20 -5.03
C MET A 775 -32.61 9.11 -6.55
N VAL A 776 -33.69 8.48 -7.01
CA VAL A 776 -33.98 8.35 -8.45
C VAL A 776 -34.29 9.71 -9.08
N LYS A 777 -34.98 10.61 -8.37
CA LYS A 777 -35.20 11.99 -8.83
C LYS A 777 -33.88 12.77 -8.95
N GLU A 778 -33.00 12.66 -7.96
CA GLU A 778 -31.69 13.31 -8.00
C GLU A 778 -30.84 12.79 -9.17
N MET A 779 -30.80 11.47 -9.40
CA MET A 779 -30.11 10.87 -10.55
C MET A 779 -30.70 11.32 -11.90
N TRP A 780 -32.03 11.40 -12.00
CA TRP A 780 -32.73 11.87 -13.20
C TRP A 780 -32.47 13.36 -13.48
N ALA A 781 -32.49 14.19 -12.43
CA ALA A 781 -32.13 15.60 -12.54
C ALA A 781 -30.66 15.78 -12.93
N GLY A 782 -29.73 15.03 -12.31
CA GLY A 782 -28.32 14.99 -12.67
C GLY A 782 -28.07 14.63 -14.14
N ARG A 783 -28.82 13.66 -14.68
CA ARG A 783 -28.75 13.28 -16.11
C ARG A 783 -29.20 14.40 -17.02
N SER A 784 -30.32 15.04 -16.66
CA SER A 784 -30.84 16.19 -17.38
C SER A 784 -29.79 17.31 -17.44
N MET A 785 -29.15 17.61 -16.31
CA MET A 785 -28.09 18.62 -16.23
C MET A 785 -26.85 18.23 -17.05
N ALA A 786 -26.40 16.98 -16.96
CA ALA A 786 -25.26 16.49 -17.73
C ALA A 786 -25.46 16.61 -19.25
N ASP A 787 -26.67 16.32 -19.73
CA ASP A 787 -27.01 16.41 -21.16
C ASP A 787 -27.11 17.86 -21.65
N GLN A 788 -27.71 18.74 -20.84
CA GLN A 788 -27.87 20.16 -21.17
C GLN A 788 -26.54 20.92 -21.14
N HIS A 789 -25.67 20.62 -20.17
CA HIS A 789 -24.39 21.31 -20.00
C HIS A 789 -23.20 20.60 -20.66
N LYS A 790 -23.42 19.43 -21.27
CA LYS A 790 -22.37 18.56 -21.86
C LYS A 790 -21.22 18.29 -20.88
N ASP A 791 -21.58 18.09 -19.62
CA ASP A 791 -20.66 17.92 -18.50
C ASP A 791 -21.00 16.64 -17.75
N PRO A 792 -20.19 15.58 -17.86
CA PRO A 792 -20.47 14.30 -17.23
C PRO A 792 -20.38 14.36 -15.69
N GLN A 793 -19.76 15.38 -15.09
CA GLN A 793 -19.58 15.48 -13.65
C GLN A 793 -20.90 15.64 -12.89
N TYR A 794 -21.93 16.21 -13.53
CA TYR A 794 -23.26 16.29 -12.93
C TYR A 794 -23.81 14.90 -12.57
N MET A 795 -23.50 13.86 -13.36
CA MET A 795 -23.90 12.49 -13.03
C MET A 795 -23.13 11.93 -11.85
N GLN A 796 -21.82 12.17 -11.79
CA GLN A 796 -21.01 11.71 -10.66
C GLN A 796 -21.46 12.38 -9.37
N GLN A 797 -21.70 13.69 -9.40
CA GLN A 797 -22.19 14.42 -8.22
C GLN A 797 -23.60 14.01 -7.81
N ALA A 798 -24.50 13.74 -8.76
CA ALA A 798 -25.86 13.26 -8.46
C ALA A 798 -25.82 11.89 -7.78
N LEU A 799 -24.94 11.01 -8.25
CA LEU A 799 -24.71 9.70 -7.66
C LEU A 799 -24.17 9.83 -6.23
N THR A 800 -23.15 10.68 -6.01
CA THR A 800 -22.64 10.96 -4.66
C THR A 800 -23.74 11.50 -3.75
N ASN A 801 -24.56 12.46 -4.22
CA ASN A 801 -25.69 12.98 -3.45
C ASN A 801 -26.68 11.87 -3.06
N ALA A 802 -27.02 10.98 -4.00
CA ALA A 802 -27.91 9.85 -3.75
C ALA A 802 -27.36 8.88 -2.68
N LEU A 803 -26.07 8.53 -2.76
CA LEU A 803 -25.42 7.66 -1.76
C LEU A 803 -25.32 8.34 -0.39
N LEU A 804 -25.09 9.66 -0.34
CA LEU A 804 -25.12 10.41 0.91
C LEU A 804 -26.51 10.44 1.54
N MET A 805 -27.58 10.54 0.73
CA MET A 805 -28.96 10.47 1.24
C MET A 805 -29.20 9.16 1.97
N ASP A 806 -28.77 8.04 1.39
CA ASP A 806 -28.90 6.70 1.98
C ASP A 806 -28.16 6.60 3.32
N ALA A 807 -26.90 7.05 3.37
CA ALA A 807 -26.11 7.06 4.60
C ALA A 807 -26.67 8.00 5.70
N VAL A 808 -27.27 9.13 5.32
CA VAL A 808 -27.96 10.03 6.26
C VAL A 808 -29.23 9.40 6.80
N VAL A 809 -30.05 8.76 5.96
CA VAL A 809 -31.28 8.10 6.42
C VAL A 809 -30.95 6.96 7.38
N GLY A 810 -29.95 6.15 7.05
CA GLY A 810 -29.53 5.04 7.91
C GLY A 810 -28.96 5.50 9.26
N SER A 811 -28.30 6.66 9.32
CA SER A 811 -27.64 7.14 10.55
C SER A 811 -28.59 7.85 11.52
N LEU A 812 -29.63 8.53 11.04
CA LEU A 812 -30.51 9.33 11.90
C LEU A 812 -31.69 8.55 12.50
N GLN A 813 -32.11 7.43 11.90
CA GLN A 813 -33.17 6.51 12.35
C GLN A 813 -34.43 7.18 12.97
N SER A 814 -34.76 8.41 12.55
CA SER A 814 -35.84 9.23 13.09
C SER A 814 -36.91 9.47 12.03
N SER A 815 -38.11 9.86 12.46
CA SER A 815 -39.19 10.28 11.53
C SER A 815 -38.80 11.48 10.66
N LYS A 816 -37.72 12.20 10.99
CA LYS A 816 -37.18 13.34 10.22
C LYS A 816 -36.07 12.95 9.25
N ALA A 817 -35.64 11.70 9.20
CA ALA A 817 -34.50 11.25 8.41
C ALA A 817 -34.67 11.50 6.89
N ILE A 818 -35.87 11.24 6.34
CA ILE A 818 -36.18 11.53 4.93
C ILE A 818 -36.12 13.04 4.63
N TYR A 819 -36.63 13.86 5.56
CA TYR A 819 -36.55 15.31 5.42
C TYR A 819 -35.09 15.80 5.49
N ALA A 820 -34.27 15.22 6.37
CA ALA A 820 -32.83 15.49 6.40
C ALA A 820 -32.14 15.13 5.08
N ALA A 821 -32.38 13.93 4.55
CA ALA A 821 -31.84 13.51 3.27
C ALA A 821 -32.30 14.41 2.10
N SER A 822 -33.53 14.96 2.14
CA SER A 822 -34.01 15.89 1.11
C SER A 822 -33.16 17.16 0.96
N LYS A 823 -32.40 17.55 2.00
CA LYS A 823 -31.44 18.68 1.92
C LYS A 823 -30.26 18.39 0.98
N LEU A 824 -29.98 17.13 0.68
CA LEU A 824 -28.96 16.70 -0.27
C LEU A 824 -29.47 16.62 -1.71
N ALA A 825 -30.78 16.72 -1.97
CA ALA A 825 -31.40 16.62 -3.30
C ALA A 825 -31.22 17.94 -4.09
N HIS A 826 -29.98 18.21 -4.45
CA HIS A 826 -29.54 19.48 -4.98
C HIS A 826 -30.04 19.72 -6.40
N PHE A 827 -29.90 18.73 -7.29
CA PHE A 827 -30.25 18.90 -8.69
C PHE A 827 -31.76 18.86 -8.91
N ASP A 828 -32.49 18.02 -8.17
CA ASP A 828 -33.95 18.01 -8.24
C ASP A 828 -34.52 19.39 -7.85
N ARG A 829 -33.98 20.01 -6.79
CA ARG A 829 -34.36 21.36 -6.36
C ARG A 829 -34.01 22.43 -7.40
N ILE A 830 -32.77 22.44 -7.91
CA ILE A 830 -32.34 23.44 -8.91
C ILE A 830 -33.15 23.33 -10.20
N LYS A 831 -33.44 22.10 -10.66
CA LYS A 831 -34.26 21.86 -11.85
C LYS A 831 -35.66 22.47 -11.72
N MET A 832 -36.22 22.53 -10.51
CA MET A 832 -37.54 23.12 -10.24
C MET A 832 -37.49 24.64 -9.98
N GLU A 833 -36.43 25.15 -9.35
CA GLU A 833 -36.32 26.57 -8.97
C GLU A 833 -35.85 27.47 -10.11
N VAL A 834 -34.97 26.99 -11.00
CA VAL A 834 -34.40 27.77 -12.11
C VAL A 834 -34.30 26.89 -13.35
N PRO A 835 -35.08 27.12 -14.41
CA PRO A 835 -34.79 26.55 -15.71
C PRO A 835 -33.49 27.18 -16.21
N MET A 836 -32.33 26.60 -15.86
CA MET A 836 -31.05 26.99 -16.44
C MET A 836 -30.98 26.46 -17.88
N MET A 837 -31.77 27.05 -18.78
CA MET A 837 -31.67 26.76 -20.20
C MET A 837 -30.37 27.36 -20.73
N VAL A 838 -29.40 26.48 -21.02
CA VAL A 838 -28.26 26.82 -21.88
C VAL A 838 -28.82 27.17 -23.27
N PRO A 839 -28.43 28.31 -23.88
CA PRO A 839 -28.92 28.67 -25.21
C PRO A 839 -28.63 27.57 -26.24
N LYS A 840 -29.57 27.33 -27.17
CA LYS A 840 -29.42 26.28 -28.21
C LYS A 840 -28.12 26.42 -28.99
N THR A 841 -27.76 27.65 -29.34
CA THR A 841 -26.49 28.01 -29.99
C THR A 841 -25.26 27.50 -29.24
N THR A 842 -25.32 27.55 -27.90
CA THR A 842 -24.25 27.05 -27.02
C THR A 842 -24.26 25.53 -27.00
N THR A 843 -25.43 24.88 -26.87
CA THR A 843 -25.50 23.40 -26.81
C THR A 843 -25.11 22.71 -28.13
N GLU A 844 -25.36 23.35 -29.28
CA GLU A 844 -24.97 22.84 -30.59
C GLU A 844 -23.46 22.95 -30.81
N THR A 845 -22.87 24.07 -30.36
CA THR A 845 -21.44 24.34 -30.54
C THR A 845 -20.58 23.63 -29.48
N LEU A 846 -21.07 23.47 -28.25
CA LEU A 846 -20.35 22.82 -27.15
C LEU A 846 -20.32 21.29 -27.34
N LYS A 847 -19.12 20.73 -27.47
CA LYS A 847 -18.92 19.28 -27.59
C LYS A 847 -18.81 18.61 -26.22
N HIS A 848 -17.94 19.12 -25.35
CA HIS A 848 -17.62 18.51 -24.06
C HIS A 848 -17.05 19.53 -23.07
N LYS A 849 -17.10 19.20 -21.78
CA LYS A 849 -16.39 19.94 -20.72
C LYS A 849 -15.45 19.04 -19.93
N ILE A 850 -14.27 19.55 -19.62
CA ILE A 850 -13.24 18.84 -18.85
C ILE A 850 -13.03 19.53 -17.50
N ASN A 851 -12.97 18.69 -16.47
CA ASN A 851 -12.60 18.91 -15.07
C ASN A 851 -11.10 18.83 -14.70
N PRO A 852 -10.17 19.75 -15.05
CA PRO A 852 -8.77 19.54 -14.65
C PRO A 852 -8.55 19.46 -13.14
N SER A 853 -9.35 20.16 -12.34
CA SER A 853 -9.22 20.17 -10.88
C SER A 853 -9.98 19.05 -10.17
N LEU A 854 -10.41 17.98 -10.86
CA LEU A 854 -11.26 16.92 -10.30
C LEU A 854 -10.69 16.28 -9.02
N GLU A 855 -9.37 16.11 -8.96
CA GLU A 855 -8.71 15.50 -7.80
C GLU A 855 -8.36 16.48 -6.68
N LEU A 856 -8.49 17.79 -6.94
CA LEU A 856 -8.11 18.86 -6.03
C LEU A 856 -9.27 19.24 -5.10
N ALA A 857 -8.95 19.75 -3.91
CA ALA A 857 -9.95 20.14 -2.90
C ALA A 857 -10.79 21.36 -3.33
N ALA A 858 -10.28 22.19 -4.25
CA ALA A 858 -10.98 23.35 -4.78
C ALA A 858 -10.66 23.52 -6.27
N PRO A 859 -11.59 24.10 -7.06
CA PRO A 859 -11.33 24.44 -8.44
C PRO A 859 -10.15 25.42 -8.55
N GLN A 860 -9.24 25.13 -9.48
CA GLN A 860 -8.11 26.00 -9.82
C GLN A 860 -8.39 26.72 -11.14
N ALA A 861 -7.84 27.92 -11.30
CA ALA A 861 -7.93 28.62 -12.57
C ALA A 861 -7.15 27.87 -13.65
N VAL A 862 -7.75 27.75 -14.84
CA VAL A 862 -7.04 27.30 -16.03
C VAL A 862 -6.23 28.49 -16.54
N ASP A 863 -4.91 28.43 -16.36
CA ASP A 863 -4.04 29.57 -16.58
C ASP A 863 -3.53 29.63 -18.03
N VAL A 864 -3.11 28.49 -18.57
CA VAL A 864 -2.62 28.36 -19.94
C VAL A 864 -3.13 27.06 -20.55
N LEU A 865 -3.47 27.11 -21.83
CA LEU A 865 -3.85 25.96 -22.65
C LEU A 865 -2.90 25.89 -23.85
N LEU A 866 -2.41 24.69 -24.13
CA LEU A 866 -1.63 24.40 -25.34
C LEU A 866 -2.06 23.05 -25.91
N TYR A 867 -2.44 23.04 -27.18
CA TYR A 867 -2.63 21.81 -27.93
C TYR A 867 -1.36 21.48 -28.70
N THR A 868 -0.90 20.24 -28.57
CA THR A 868 0.08 19.61 -29.45
C THR A 868 -0.57 18.38 -30.09
N PRO A 869 -0.11 17.90 -31.26
CA PRO A 869 -0.76 16.76 -31.92
C PRO A 869 -0.96 15.57 -30.96
N GLY A 870 -2.22 15.21 -30.69
CA GLY A 870 -2.60 14.12 -29.79
C GLY A 870 -2.71 14.49 -28.29
N GLN A 871 -2.26 15.66 -27.85
CA GLN A 871 -2.20 16.02 -26.43
C GLN A 871 -2.71 17.44 -26.15
N LEU A 872 -3.45 17.59 -25.05
CA LEU A 872 -3.85 18.88 -24.50
C LEU A 872 -3.10 19.13 -23.18
N TRP A 873 -2.27 20.17 -23.17
CA TRP A 873 -1.53 20.63 -22.00
C TRP A 873 -2.30 21.75 -21.31
N VAL A 874 -2.46 21.60 -20.01
CA VAL A 874 -3.25 22.51 -19.17
C VAL A 874 -2.41 22.89 -17.97
N SER A 875 -2.11 24.18 -17.79
CA SER A 875 -1.62 24.64 -16.49
C SER A 875 -2.76 25.07 -15.59
N VAL A 876 -2.65 24.63 -14.35
CA VAL A 876 -3.48 25.06 -13.24
C VAL A 876 -2.57 25.70 -12.17
N GLY A 877 -3.15 26.44 -11.24
CA GLY A 877 -2.39 27.28 -10.31
C GLY A 877 -1.23 26.56 -9.58
N GLY A 878 -0.14 27.31 -9.35
CA GLY A 878 1.00 26.85 -8.55
C GLY A 878 2.04 26.00 -9.28
N GLY A 879 2.15 26.09 -10.61
CA GLY A 879 3.17 25.37 -11.40
C GLY A 879 2.75 23.96 -11.81
N LYS A 880 1.51 23.57 -11.49
CA LYS A 880 0.98 22.24 -11.81
C LYS A 880 0.50 22.16 -13.26
N VAL A 881 0.90 21.11 -13.97
CA VAL A 881 0.57 20.88 -15.37
C VAL A 881 -0.07 19.51 -15.53
N MET A 882 -1.16 19.48 -16.30
CA MET A 882 -1.94 18.29 -16.60
C MET A 882 -1.96 18.07 -18.11
N VAL A 883 -1.76 16.82 -18.53
CA VAL A 883 -1.74 16.43 -19.95
C VAL A 883 -2.89 15.47 -20.21
N PHE A 884 -3.80 15.87 -21.09
CA PHE A 884 -4.95 15.07 -21.51
C PHE A 884 -4.72 14.49 -22.90
N ASP A 885 -5.16 13.25 -23.10
CA ASP A 885 -5.22 12.67 -24.44
C ASP A 885 -6.33 13.35 -25.25
N ALA A 886 -6.02 13.81 -26.46
CA ALA A 886 -6.96 14.57 -27.27
C ALA A 886 -8.07 13.71 -27.92
N SER A 887 -7.92 12.38 -27.94
CA SER A 887 -8.92 11.46 -28.50
C SER A 887 -9.97 11.06 -27.47
N SER A 888 -9.55 10.75 -26.24
CA SER A 888 -10.41 10.31 -25.14
C SER A 888 -10.79 11.43 -24.17
N TRP A 889 -10.02 12.53 -24.15
CA TRP A 889 -10.09 13.59 -23.13
C TRP A 889 -9.81 13.09 -21.69
N SER A 890 -9.16 11.93 -21.56
CA SER A 890 -8.74 11.41 -20.27
C SER A 890 -7.42 12.03 -19.84
N LEU A 891 -7.26 12.27 -18.54
CA LEU A 891 -5.99 12.66 -17.95
C LEU A 891 -4.98 11.52 -18.16
N THR A 892 -3.82 11.84 -18.72
CA THR A 892 -2.74 10.87 -18.94
C THR A 892 -1.61 11.07 -17.94
N HIS A 893 -1.20 12.32 -17.71
CA HIS A 893 -0.08 12.66 -16.85
C HIS A 893 -0.35 13.94 -16.08
N THR A 894 0.21 14.00 -14.87
CA THR A 894 0.25 15.21 -14.05
C THR A 894 1.67 15.37 -13.54
N PHE A 895 2.24 16.56 -13.73
CA PHE A 895 3.56 16.87 -13.20
C PHE A 895 3.59 18.33 -12.72
N HIS A 896 4.66 18.68 -12.02
CA HIS A 896 4.79 19.96 -11.34
C HIS A 896 6.09 20.64 -11.78
N VAL A 897 6.00 21.90 -12.23
CA VAL A 897 7.15 22.69 -12.70
C VAL A 897 7.28 23.96 -11.87
N GLY A 898 8.37 24.04 -11.09
CA GLY A 898 8.56 25.13 -10.15
C GLY A 898 7.47 25.20 -9.07
N ASN A 899 7.37 26.32 -8.36
CA ASN A 899 6.27 26.57 -7.40
C ASN A 899 5.42 27.79 -7.79
N ALA A 900 5.75 28.43 -8.91
CA ALA A 900 5.13 29.66 -9.38
C ALA A 900 4.13 29.40 -10.50
N ARG A 901 3.28 30.39 -10.76
CA ARG A 901 2.25 30.31 -11.79
C ARG A 901 2.86 30.35 -13.18
N LEU A 902 2.36 29.50 -14.08
CA LEU A 902 2.71 29.55 -15.50
C LEU A 902 1.89 30.62 -16.22
N ASN A 903 2.57 31.47 -16.99
CA ASN A 903 1.98 32.60 -17.71
C ASN A 903 1.74 32.28 -19.19
N CYS A 904 2.60 31.47 -19.81
CA CYS A 904 2.49 31.11 -21.23
C CYS A 904 3.16 29.77 -21.54
N MET A 905 2.72 29.12 -22.63
CA MET A 905 3.28 27.88 -23.14
C MET A 905 3.43 27.96 -24.66
N LEU A 906 4.43 27.29 -25.19
CA LEU A 906 4.69 27.21 -26.62
C LEU A 906 5.24 25.83 -26.98
N GLY A 907 4.59 25.14 -27.92
CA GLY A 907 5.19 23.99 -28.58
C GLY A 907 6.32 24.47 -29.49
N VAL A 908 7.53 23.96 -29.27
CA VAL A 908 8.73 24.28 -30.04
C VAL A 908 9.20 22.99 -30.71
N ASN A 909 9.23 23.00 -32.05
CA ASN A 909 9.45 21.80 -32.87
C ASN A 909 8.43 20.68 -32.55
N SER A 910 8.73 19.44 -32.95
CA SER A 910 7.88 18.26 -32.70
C SER A 910 8.24 17.51 -31.42
N ASP A 911 9.17 18.03 -30.61
CA ASP A 911 9.72 17.32 -29.43
C ASP A 911 9.67 18.10 -28.10
N GLN A 912 9.47 19.43 -28.10
CA GLN A 912 9.58 20.25 -26.89
C GLN A 912 8.38 21.16 -26.62
N VAL A 913 8.08 21.40 -25.34
CA VAL A 913 7.18 22.45 -24.88
C VAL A 913 7.94 23.40 -23.96
N TRP A 914 7.93 24.68 -24.29
CA TRP A 914 8.51 25.74 -23.47
C TRP A 914 7.43 26.41 -22.63
N MET A 915 7.69 26.60 -21.34
CA MET A 915 6.72 27.16 -20.39
C MET A 915 7.34 28.35 -19.67
N GLY A 916 6.75 29.53 -19.84
CA GLY A 916 7.18 30.76 -19.17
C GLY A 916 6.44 30.93 -17.84
N SER A 917 7.19 31.23 -16.79
CA SER A 917 6.70 31.25 -15.41
C SER A 917 6.87 32.62 -14.73
N GLU A 918 6.09 32.84 -13.67
CA GLU A 918 6.13 34.04 -12.82
C GLU A 918 7.44 34.14 -12.01
N ASP A 919 8.11 33.02 -11.76
CA ASP A 919 9.44 32.96 -11.11
C ASP A 919 10.62 33.37 -12.02
N SER A 920 10.34 33.95 -13.20
CA SER A 920 11.33 34.37 -14.21
C SER A 920 12.03 33.23 -14.95
N VAL A 921 11.57 31.98 -14.79
CA VAL A 921 12.16 30.81 -15.44
C VAL A 921 11.37 30.43 -16.70
N ILE A 922 12.08 29.95 -17.73
CA ILE A 922 11.49 29.20 -18.85
C ILE A 922 11.82 27.71 -18.67
N TYR A 923 10.80 26.89 -18.42
CA TYR A 923 10.93 25.44 -18.30
C TYR A 923 10.81 24.79 -19.68
N ILE A 924 11.72 23.89 -20.03
CA ILE A 924 11.71 23.14 -21.29
C ILE A 924 11.36 21.68 -21.00
N ILE A 925 10.19 21.25 -21.46
CA ILE A 925 9.63 19.93 -21.25
C ILE A 925 9.76 19.08 -22.52
N SER A 926 10.22 17.83 -22.37
CA SER A 926 10.19 16.84 -23.45
C SER A 926 8.75 16.35 -23.69
N MET A 927 8.26 16.41 -24.92
CA MET A 927 6.93 15.85 -25.26
C MET A 927 6.90 14.32 -25.25
N LEU A 928 8.05 13.66 -25.43
CA LEU A 928 8.15 12.19 -25.41
C LEU A 928 8.29 11.64 -23.99
N ALA A 929 9.16 12.25 -23.18
CA ALA A 929 9.46 11.76 -21.83
C ALA A 929 8.60 12.44 -20.74
N LEU A 930 7.90 13.52 -21.08
CA LEU A 930 7.06 14.32 -20.16
C LEU A 930 7.79 14.80 -18.90
N VAL A 931 9.11 15.00 -19.01
CA VAL A 931 9.98 15.52 -17.94
C VAL A 931 10.60 16.85 -18.34
N CYS A 932 10.95 17.64 -17.32
CA CYS A 932 11.69 18.89 -17.51
C CYS A 932 13.15 18.59 -17.87
N ASN A 933 13.52 18.84 -19.12
CA ASN A 933 14.87 18.61 -19.61
C ASN A 933 15.84 19.71 -19.15
N ARG A 934 15.39 20.98 -19.18
CA ARG A 934 16.22 22.15 -18.88
C ARG A 934 15.39 23.32 -18.36
N GLN A 935 16.06 24.23 -17.65
CA GLN A 935 15.52 25.48 -17.15
C GLN A 935 16.38 26.63 -17.68
N LEU A 936 15.76 27.68 -18.23
CA LEU A 936 16.44 28.89 -18.67
C LEU A 936 16.13 30.03 -17.70
N THR A 937 17.16 30.61 -17.09
CA THR A 937 17.05 31.56 -15.97
C THR A 937 17.56 32.97 -16.32
N GLU A 938 17.64 33.29 -17.61
CA GLU A 938 18.21 34.57 -18.08
C GLU A 938 17.30 35.78 -17.81
N HIS A 939 15.99 35.58 -17.73
CA HIS A 939 15.06 36.67 -17.38
C HIS A 939 15.17 37.04 -15.89
N ARG A 940 14.98 38.33 -15.59
CA ARG A 940 15.03 38.87 -14.22
C ARG A 940 13.67 39.21 -13.63
N ALA A 941 12.61 39.07 -14.42
CA ALA A 941 11.22 39.24 -14.00
C ALA A 941 10.34 38.22 -14.72
N GLU A 942 9.09 38.07 -14.27
CA GLU A 942 8.13 37.10 -14.80
C GLU A 942 8.11 37.03 -16.33
N VAL A 943 8.15 35.82 -16.88
CA VAL A 943 8.06 35.61 -18.33
C VAL A 943 6.59 35.72 -18.71
N THR A 944 6.24 36.74 -19.51
CA THR A 944 4.83 37.07 -19.82
C THR A 944 4.36 36.51 -21.16
N GLY A 945 5.30 36.22 -22.08
CA GLY A 945 4.96 35.68 -23.39
C GLY A 945 6.12 34.96 -24.06
N LEU A 946 5.77 33.94 -24.85
CA LEU A 946 6.68 33.15 -25.67
C LEU A 946 6.21 33.18 -27.13
N LYS A 947 7.16 33.34 -28.05
CA LYS A 947 6.97 33.17 -29.49
C LYS A 947 8.20 32.44 -30.03
N VAL A 948 8.11 31.75 -31.17
CA VAL A 948 9.25 30.99 -31.72
C VAL A 948 10.53 31.83 -31.73
N ALA A 949 11.57 31.38 -31.04
CA ALA A 949 12.85 32.07 -30.83
C ALA A 949 12.82 33.41 -30.05
N TYR A 950 11.69 33.82 -29.47
CA TYR A 950 11.54 35.05 -28.69
C TYR A 950 10.80 34.82 -27.36
N SER A 951 11.21 35.55 -26.34
CA SER A 951 10.50 35.59 -25.06
C SER A 951 10.44 37.02 -24.54
N CYS A 952 9.36 37.40 -23.88
CA CYS A 952 9.23 38.69 -23.23
C CYS A 952 8.99 38.55 -21.72
N SER A 953 9.47 39.54 -20.97
CA SER A 953 9.30 39.65 -19.52
C SER A 953 8.57 40.94 -19.16
N ALA A 954 7.90 40.96 -18.01
CA ALA A 954 7.09 42.09 -17.55
C ALA A 954 7.82 43.44 -17.56
N GLU A 955 9.11 43.46 -17.21
CA GLU A 955 9.93 44.68 -17.13
C GLU A 955 10.29 45.31 -18.48
N GLY A 956 9.77 44.76 -19.59
CA GLY A 956 10.01 45.23 -20.95
C GLY A 956 11.17 44.56 -21.68
N THR A 957 11.81 43.56 -21.07
CA THR A 957 12.91 42.80 -21.69
C THR A 957 12.37 41.83 -22.74
N VAL A 958 12.95 41.85 -23.95
CA VAL A 958 12.71 40.87 -25.01
C VAL A 958 14.04 40.17 -25.31
N MET A 959 14.04 38.84 -25.23
CA MET A 959 15.20 38.00 -25.54
C MET A 959 14.96 37.19 -26.80
N VAL A 960 16.02 37.01 -27.57
CA VAL A 960 16.08 36.20 -28.79
C VAL A 960 16.92 34.98 -28.51
N TRP A 961 16.36 33.79 -28.71
CA TRP A 961 16.96 32.51 -28.40
C TRP A 961 17.45 31.80 -29.67
N ASP A 962 18.58 31.14 -29.57
CA ASP A 962 18.90 30.03 -30.46
C ASP A 962 18.14 28.79 -29.99
N VAL A 963 17.19 28.30 -30.78
CA VAL A 963 16.36 27.15 -30.39
C VAL A 963 17.19 25.86 -30.30
N SER A 964 18.28 25.74 -31.06
CA SER A 964 19.11 24.53 -31.08
C SER A 964 20.09 24.48 -29.91
N THR A 965 20.73 25.60 -29.57
CA THR A 965 21.71 25.67 -28.48
C THR A 965 21.12 26.11 -27.15
N LEU A 966 19.88 26.65 -27.15
CA LEU A 966 19.18 27.23 -26.01
C LEU A 966 19.92 28.42 -25.38
N GLN A 967 20.73 29.12 -26.19
CA GLN A 967 21.50 30.30 -25.77
C GLN A 967 20.83 31.59 -26.24
N VAL A 968 21.02 32.67 -25.47
CA VAL A 968 20.54 34.00 -25.86
C VAL A 968 21.43 34.56 -26.96
N LYS A 969 20.86 34.81 -28.15
CA LYS A 969 21.56 35.51 -29.25
C LYS A 969 21.62 37.01 -29.02
N LYS A 970 20.52 37.58 -28.53
CA LYS A 970 20.35 39.02 -28.37
C LYS A 970 19.27 39.30 -27.34
N HIS A 971 19.38 40.42 -26.64
CA HIS A 971 18.29 40.97 -25.85
C HIS A 971 18.23 42.49 -26.04
N PHE A 972 17.05 43.05 -25.83
CA PHE A 972 16.83 44.50 -25.81
C PHE A 972 15.67 44.83 -24.87
N ARG A 973 15.59 46.07 -24.42
CA ARG A 973 14.57 46.53 -23.47
C ARG A 973 13.68 47.60 -24.10
N LEU A 974 12.37 47.42 -23.95
CA LEU A 974 11.35 48.36 -24.40
C LEU A 974 10.89 49.26 -23.25
N SER A 975 10.77 50.56 -23.50
CA SER A 975 10.20 51.49 -22.52
C SER A 975 8.68 51.31 -22.45
N CYS A 976 8.22 50.59 -21.44
CA CYS A 976 6.82 50.34 -21.12
C CYS A 976 6.64 49.94 -19.65
N ASP A 977 5.40 50.00 -19.14
CA ASP A 977 5.06 49.65 -17.75
C ASP A 977 5.15 48.12 -17.52
N ARG A 978 4.24 47.37 -18.15
CA ARG A 978 4.25 45.90 -18.14
C ARG A 978 4.06 45.34 -19.54
N LEU A 979 5.07 44.65 -20.05
CA LEU A 979 5.01 43.96 -21.34
C LEU A 979 4.27 42.64 -21.18
N GLN A 980 3.21 42.43 -21.97
CA GLN A 980 2.28 41.31 -21.82
C GLN A 980 2.46 40.21 -22.86
N SER A 981 2.77 40.56 -24.09
CA SER A 981 2.99 39.57 -25.16
C SER A 981 3.92 40.11 -26.25
N VAL A 982 4.54 39.18 -26.97
CA VAL A 982 5.35 39.44 -28.16
C VAL A 982 4.85 38.58 -29.31
N HIS A 983 4.68 39.20 -30.47
CA HIS A 983 4.27 38.55 -31.71
C HIS A 983 5.26 38.91 -32.81
N SER A 984 5.46 38.01 -33.77
CA SER A 984 6.32 38.24 -34.93
C SER A 984 5.48 38.31 -36.20
N CYS A 985 5.71 39.34 -37.01
CA CYS A 985 5.06 39.53 -38.30
C CYS A 985 6.06 40.17 -39.27
N ASN A 986 6.38 39.47 -40.36
CA ASN A 986 7.39 39.92 -41.34
C ASN A 986 8.73 40.27 -40.66
N GLU A 987 9.31 41.43 -40.97
CA GLU A 987 10.58 41.91 -40.42
C GLU A 987 10.45 42.66 -39.07
N THR A 988 9.25 42.75 -38.50
CA THR A 988 9.00 43.46 -37.24
C THR A 988 8.42 42.55 -36.15
N LEU A 989 8.62 42.98 -34.91
CA LEU A 989 8.05 42.43 -33.70
C LEU A 989 6.97 43.37 -33.19
N TRP A 990 5.85 42.80 -32.77
CA TRP A 990 4.72 43.51 -32.19
C TRP A 990 4.62 43.15 -30.72
N CYS A 991 4.89 44.14 -29.88
CA CYS A 991 4.98 44.00 -28.44
C CYS A 991 3.82 44.73 -27.79
N CYS A 992 3.01 44.02 -27.00
CA CYS A 992 1.85 44.58 -26.32
C CYS A 992 2.21 44.94 -24.89
N SER A 993 2.18 46.22 -24.52
CA SER A 993 2.19 46.64 -23.12
C SER A 993 0.77 46.85 -22.59
N LYS A 994 0.65 47.08 -21.29
CA LYS A 994 -0.62 47.44 -20.63
C LYS A 994 -1.33 48.63 -21.28
N ASP A 995 -0.59 49.62 -21.74
CA ASP A 995 -1.06 50.94 -22.18
C ASP A 995 -0.82 51.24 -23.67
N SER A 996 -0.02 50.43 -24.37
CA SER A 996 0.34 50.69 -25.76
C SER A 996 0.72 49.41 -26.52
N ILE A 997 0.65 49.48 -27.85
CA ILE A 997 1.13 48.43 -28.75
C ILE A 997 2.30 49.01 -29.53
N MET A 998 3.44 48.33 -29.49
CA MET A 998 4.69 48.79 -30.08
C MET A 998 5.08 47.90 -31.25
N GLU A 999 5.24 48.49 -32.43
CA GLU A 999 5.94 47.85 -33.54
C GLU A 999 7.44 48.16 -33.41
N VAL A 1000 8.26 47.12 -33.38
CA VAL A 1000 9.69 47.19 -33.10
C VAL A 1000 10.42 46.43 -34.20
N TRP A 1001 11.53 46.97 -34.70
CA TRP A 1001 12.40 46.21 -35.59
C TRP A 1001 13.03 45.02 -34.84
N ARG A 1002 13.41 43.95 -35.53
CA ARG A 1002 14.17 42.83 -34.92
C ARG A 1002 15.50 43.29 -34.28
N THR A 1003 15.97 44.49 -34.61
CA THR A 1003 17.13 45.13 -33.99
C THR A 1003 16.86 45.66 -32.58
N GLY A 1004 15.59 45.83 -32.20
CA GLY A 1004 15.15 46.41 -30.92
C GLY A 1004 14.71 47.88 -31.01
N SER A 1005 14.90 48.54 -32.16
CA SER A 1005 14.51 49.94 -32.35
C SER A 1005 12.99 50.07 -32.55
N LEU A 1006 12.36 51.00 -31.83
CA LEU A 1006 10.93 51.30 -31.96
C LEU A 1006 10.63 51.90 -33.34
N LYS A 1007 9.67 51.32 -34.05
CA LYS A 1007 9.20 51.80 -35.36
C LYS A 1007 7.91 52.62 -35.20
N HIS A 1008 6.93 52.10 -34.46
CA HIS A 1008 5.65 52.76 -34.24
C HIS A 1008 5.08 52.42 -32.85
N ARG A 1009 4.31 53.34 -32.26
CA ARG A 1009 3.58 53.10 -30.99
C ARG A 1009 2.13 53.52 -31.13
N LEU A 1010 1.22 52.55 -31.00
CA LEU A 1010 -0.22 52.75 -30.93
C LEU A 1010 -0.62 52.91 -29.46
N LYS A 1011 -1.35 53.98 -29.14
CA LYS A 1011 -1.94 54.19 -27.80
C LYS A 1011 -3.46 54.09 -27.92
N LEU A 1012 -4.10 53.50 -26.92
CA LEU A 1012 -5.55 53.50 -26.82
C LEU A 1012 -6.08 54.94 -26.65
N PRO A 1013 -7.23 55.28 -27.28
CA PRO A 1013 -7.94 56.52 -26.98
C PRO A 1013 -8.36 56.56 -25.49
N GLU A 1014 -8.24 57.72 -24.84
CA GLU A 1014 -8.74 57.91 -23.48
C GLU A 1014 -10.28 57.85 -23.47
N GLN A 1015 -10.87 56.94 -22.71
CA GLN A 1015 -12.31 56.89 -22.51
C GLN A 1015 -12.72 57.82 -21.35
N GLN A 1016 -13.62 58.76 -21.60
CA GLN A 1016 -14.28 59.52 -20.53
C GLN A 1016 -15.42 58.69 -19.93
N ARG A 1017 -15.29 58.23 -18.69
CA ARG A 1017 -16.40 57.73 -17.85
C ARG A 1017 -16.51 58.60 -16.60
N GLY A 1018 -17.39 59.61 -16.64
CA GLY A 1018 -17.57 60.54 -15.50
C GLY A 1018 -16.37 61.46 -15.26
N SER A 1019 -16.17 61.93 -14.03
CA SER A 1019 -15.12 62.93 -13.68
C SER A 1019 -13.69 62.37 -13.55
N THR A 1020 -13.45 61.11 -13.91
CA THR A 1020 -12.11 60.49 -13.86
C THR A 1020 -11.77 59.82 -15.21
N ALA A 1021 -10.66 60.23 -15.81
CA ALA A 1021 -10.13 59.61 -17.02
C ALA A 1021 -9.34 58.34 -16.63
N THR A 1022 -9.92 57.17 -16.84
CA THR A 1022 -9.22 55.89 -16.66
C THR A 1022 -8.74 55.36 -18.01
N ARG A 1023 -7.44 55.09 -18.15
CA ARG A 1023 -6.88 54.45 -19.35
C ARG A 1023 -7.15 52.95 -19.33
N SER A 1024 -7.72 52.45 -20.42
CA SER A 1024 -7.99 51.02 -20.57
C SER A 1024 -6.72 50.19 -20.73
N SER A 1025 -6.74 48.99 -20.14
CA SER A 1025 -5.59 48.09 -20.09
C SER A 1025 -5.72 47.04 -21.18
N ILE A 1026 -4.87 47.10 -22.20
CA ILE A 1026 -4.81 46.06 -23.25
C ILE A 1026 -4.41 44.75 -22.58
N ARG A 1027 -5.05 43.65 -23.00
CA ARG A 1027 -4.78 42.31 -22.48
C ARG A 1027 -4.20 41.35 -23.51
N SER A 1028 -4.74 41.38 -24.72
CA SER A 1028 -4.40 40.44 -25.77
C SER A 1028 -4.51 41.14 -27.11
N ILE A 1029 -3.59 40.79 -28.01
CA ILE A 1029 -3.58 41.24 -29.39
C ILE A 1029 -3.56 40.04 -30.34
N LEU A 1030 -4.13 40.22 -31.52
CA LEU A 1030 -4.16 39.25 -32.60
C LEU A 1030 -3.76 39.97 -33.89
N LEU A 1031 -2.72 39.49 -34.54
CA LEU A 1031 -2.27 40.01 -35.83
C LEU A 1031 -2.91 39.21 -36.96
N LEU A 1032 -3.47 39.91 -37.94
CA LEU A 1032 -4.02 39.35 -39.17
C LEU A 1032 -3.28 39.97 -40.37
N PRO A 1033 -2.06 39.50 -40.70
CA PRO A 1033 -1.22 40.12 -41.72
C PRO A 1033 -1.87 40.11 -43.11
N GLU A 1034 -2.60 39.05 -43.43
CA GLU A 1034 -3.36 38.87 -44.69
C GLU A 1034 -4.37 40.00 -44.94
N ARG A 1035 -4.87 40.63 -43.88
CA ARG A 1035 -5.86 41.70 -43.92
C ARG A 1035 -5.29 43.07 -43.56
N GLU A 1036 -3.99 43.13 -43.26
CA GLU A 1036 -3.33 44.33 -42.73
C GLU A 1036 -4.00 44.90 -41.47
N GLU A 1037 -4.53 44.02 -40.63
CA GLU A 1037 -5.28 44.37 -39.42
C GLU A 1037 -4.60 43.82 -38.16
N LEU A 1038 -4.67 44.61 -37.09
CA LEU A 1038 -4.33 44.19 -35.74
C LEU A 1038 -5.59 44.33 -34.89
N TRP A 1039 -5.96 43.28 -34.18
CA TRP A 1039 -7.09 43.28 -33.26
C TRP A 1039 -6.58 43.31 -31.83
N SER A 1040 -7.20 44.09 -30.95
CA SER A 1040 -6.82 44.16 -29.53
C SER A 1040 -8.04 44.20 -28.63
N VAL A 1041 -7.89 43.61 -27.44
CA VAL A 1041 -8.95 43.56 -26.42
C VAL A 1041 -8.44 44.04 -25.06
N CYS A 1042 -9.33 44.60 -24.23
CA CYS A 1042 -8.99 45.21 -22.95
C CYS A 1042 -9.68 44.53 -21.76
N ILE A 1043 -9.03 44.57 -20.59
CA ILE A 1043 -9.55 43.96 -19.35
C ILE A 1043 -10.81 44.67 -18.84
N ASP A 1044 -10.91 45.98 -19.08
CA ASP A 1044 -11.91 46.89 -18.51
C ASP A 1044 -12.92 47.42 -19.56
N SER A 1045 -12.85 46.90 -20.79
CA SER A 1045 -13.77 47.23 -21.88
C SER A 1045 -14.34 45.97 -22.53
N GLY A 1046 -15.64 45.99 -22.81
CA GLY A 1046 -16.34 44.98 -23.60
C GLY A 1046 -16.25 45.23 -25.11
N GLU A 1047 -15.17 45.86 -25.58
CA GLU A 1047 -14.98 46.24 -26.97
C GLU A 1047 -13.75 45.57 -27.56
N VAL A 1048 -13.87 45.19 -28.84
CA VAL A 1048 -12.77 44.73 -29.67
C VAL A 1048 -12.34 45.89 -30.56
N PHE A 1049 -11.06 46.23 -30.49
CA PHE A 1049 -10.46 47.34 -31.23
C PHE A 1049 -9.69 46.80 -32.44
N ILE A 1050 -9.98 47.31 -33.63
CA ILE A 1050 -9.35 46.87 -34.89
C ILE A 1050 -8.57 48.04 -35.49
N TRP A 1051 -7.27 47.84 -35.59
CA TRP A 1051 -6.25 48.79 -36.04
C TRP A 1051 -5.77 48.41 -37.45
N HIS A 1052 -5.51 49.40 -38.29
CA HIS A 1052 -4.83 49.17 -39.56
C HIS A 1052 -3.31 49.22 -39.36
N ILE A 1053 -2.60 48.20 -39.86
CA ILE A 1053 -1.16 48.03 -39.64
C ILE A 1053 -0.34 49.04 -40.44
N LYS A 1054 -0.73 49.33 -41.70
CA LYS A 1054 0.03 50.23 -42.60
C LYS A 1054 -0.43 51.68 -42.55
N ASP A 1055 -1.70 51.91 -42.22
CA ASP A 1055 -2.33 53.23 -42.25
C ASP A 1055 -2.85 53.59 -40.87
N THR A 1056 -2.00 54.25 -40.09
CA THR A 1056 -2.27 54.65 -38.70
C THR A 1056 -3.16 55.89 -38.62
N VAL A 1057 -3.51 56.49 -39.77
CA VAL A 1057 -4.41 57.64 -39.88
C VAL A 1057 -5.86 57.19 -40.03
N LYS A 1058 -6.11 55.97 -40.52
CA LYS A 1058 -7.45 55.40 -40.61
C LYS A 1058 -8.11 55.26 -39.23
N PRO A 1059 -9.42 55.55 -39.13
CA PRO A 1059 -10.13 55.50 -37.87
C PRO A 1059 -10.15 54.08 -37.30
N LEU A 1060 -9.89 53.98 -36.00
CA LEU A 1060 -10.02 52.78 -35.20
C LEU A 1060 -11.44 52.22 -35.32
N HIS A 1061 -11.59 50.99 -35.82
CA HIS A 1061 -12.89 50.33 -35.83
C HIS A 1061 -13.13 49.65 -34.48
N ARG A 1062 -14.35 49.79 -33.94
CA ARG A 1062 -14.73 49.29 -32.62
C ARG A 1062 -15.94 48.39 -32.74
N VAL A 1063 -15.81 47.15 -32.27
CA VAL A 1063 -16.92 46.21 -32.18
C VAL A 1063 -17.31 46.05 -30.72
N THR A 1064 -18.51 46.49 -30.36
CA THR A 1064 -19.03 46.38 -28.99
C THR A 1064 -19.66 45.01 -28.78
N LEU A 1065 -19.21 44.29 -27.75
CA LEU A 1065 -19.79 43.02 -27.33
C LEU A 1065 -20.93 43.29 -26.34
N GLN A 1066 -22.11 42.74 -26.62
CA GLN A 1066 -23.29 42.93 -25.77
C GLN A 1066 -23.08 42.28 -24.40
N ASP A 1067 -23.52 42.92 -23.30
CA ASP A 1067 -23.41 42.37 -21.95
C ASP A 1067 -21.98 41.90 -21.54
N CYS A 1068 -20.95 42.65 -21.94
CA CYS A 1068 -19.55 42.37 -21.61
C CYS A 1068 -18.93 43.50 -20.78
N THR A 1069 -18.17 43.16 -19.72
CA THR A 1069 -17.39 44.13 -18.94
C THR A 1069 -15.91 44.11 -19.25
N GLY A 1070 -15.38 42.98 -19.70
CA GLY A 1070 -13.94 42.82 -19.92
C GLY A 1070 -13.62 41.62 -20.79
N CYS A 1071 -12.55 41.75 -21.56
CA CYS A 1071 -12.05 40.75 -22.50
C CYS A 1071 -10.63 40.32 -22.11
N TYR A 1072 -10.35 39.02 -22.11
CA TYR A 1072 -9.12 38.47 -21.51
C TYR A 1072 -8.22 37.71 -22.47
N CYS A 1073 -8.78 37.12 -23.52
CA CYS A 1073 -8.04 36.32 -24.49
C CYS A 1073 -8.74 36.33 -25.85
N MET A 1074 -7.97 36.13 -26.91
CA MET A 1074 -8.46 36.14 -28.28
C MET A 1074 -7.63 35.21 -29.17
N ILE A 1075 -8.27 34.54 -30.12
CA ILE A 1075 -7.60 33.67 -31.11
C ILE A 1075 -8.34 33.69 -32.45
N LYS A 1076 -7.59 33.59 -33.57
CA LYS A 1076 -8.15 33.36 -34.91
C LYS A 1076 -8.25 31.86 -35.16
N VAL A 1077 -9.39 31.37 -35.62
CA VAL A 1077 -9.56 30.01 -36.13
C VAL A 1077 -10.38 30.06 -37.41
N LYS A 1078 -9.84 29.55 -38.52
CA LYS A 1078 -10.41 29.76 -39.87
C LYS A 1078 -10.70 31.25 -40.12
N ASN A 1079 -11.91 31.59 -40.58
CA ASN A 1079 -12.39 32.96 -40.80
C ASN A 1079 -13.10 33.56 -39.56
N GLN A 1080 -12.91 32.98 -38.37
CA GLN A 1080 -13.56 33.43 -37.14
C GLN A 1080 -12.53 33.91 -36.11
N VAL A 1081 -12.89 34.95 -35.35
CA VAL A 1081 -12.14 35.42 -34.17
C VAL A 1081 -12.94 35.09 -32.93
N TRP A 1082 -12.34 34.31 -32.04
CA TRP A 1082 -12.94 33.87 -30.78
C TRP A 1082 -12.41 34.73 -29.65
N VAL A 1083 -13.30 35.33 -28.86
CA VAL A 1083 -12.95 36.25 -27.77
C VAL A 1083 -13.53 35.76 -26.45
N GLY A 1084 -12.66 35.57 -25.46
CA GLY A 1084 -13.03 35.15 -24.10
C GLY A 1084 -13.26 36.35 -23.20
N CYS A 1085 -14.44 36.41 -22.58
CA CYS A 1085 -14.98 37.57 -21.89
C CYS A 1085 -15.59 37.23 -20.53
N VAL A 1086 -15.99 38.26 -19.79
CA VAL A 1086 -16.86 38.16 -18.61
C VAL A 1086 -18.09 39.05 -18.77
N GLY A 1087 -19.24 38.53 -18.35
CA GLY A 1087 -20.54 39.20 -18.44
C GLY A 1087 -20.62 40.50 -17.62
N ARG A 1088 -21.54 41.39 -17.98
CA ARG A 1088 -21.87 42.58 -17.18
C ARG A 1088 -22.97 42.30 -16.17
N SER A 1089 -24.00 41.60 -16.61
CA SER A 1089 -25.17 41.21 -15.82
C SER A 1089 -24.92 40.03 -14.88
N SER A 1090 -23.90 39.23 -15.19
CA SER A 1090 -23.52 38.04 -14.42
C SER A 1090 -22.01 37.90 -14.40
N THR A 1091 -21.46 37.33 -13.32
CA THR A 1091 -20.03 36.98 -13.21
C THR A 1091 -19.65 35.81 -14.12
N LYS A 1092 -20.54 35.37 -15.01
CA LYS A 1092 -20.35 34.22 -15.90
C LYS A 1092 -19.44 34.59 -17.08
N GLY A 1093 -18.61 33.63 -17.50
CA GLY A 1093 -17.75 33.76 -18.66
C GLY A 1093 -18.52 33.53 -19.95
N LYS A 1094 -18.23 34.38 -20.94
CA LYS A 1094 -18.82 34.30 -22.28
C LYS A 1094 -17.73 34.16 -23.33
N VAL A 1095 -18.06 33.49 -24.43
CA VAL A 1095 -17.21 33.42 -25.61
C VAL A 1095 -17.97 33.99 -26.80
N TYR A 1096 -17.42 35.03 -27.42
CA TYR A 1096 -17.98 35.64 -28.62
C TYR A 1096 -17.21 35.15 -29.84
N ILE A 1097 -17.95 34.84 -30.90
CA ILE A 1097 -17.38 34.50 -32.21
C ILE A 1097 -17.67 35.66 -33.14
N LEU A 1098 -16.63 36.27 -33.68
CA LEU A 1098 -16.71 37.35 -34.64
C LEU A 1098 -16.28 36.84 -36.01
N ASP A 1099 -16.95 37.29 -37.05
CA ASP A 1099 -16.54 37.03 -38.42
C ASP A 1099 -15.38 37.95 -38.79
N THR A 1100 -14.32 37.39 -39.38
CA THR A 1100 -13.17 38.20 -39.82
C THR A 1100 -13.51 39.10 -41.00
N GLU A 1101 -14.50 38.74 -41.84
CA GLU A 1101 -14.84 39.48 -43.06
C GLU A 1101 -15.74 40.68 -42.78
N THR A 1102 -16.88 40.42 -42.16
CA THR A 1102 -17.93 41.40 -41.85
C THR A 1102 -17.67 42.13 -40.55
N ARG A 1103 -16.78 41.62 -39.68
CA ARG A 1103 -16.47 42.15 -38.33
C ARG A 1103 -17.68 42.14 -37.39
N LEU A 1104 -18.69 41.34 -37.70
CA LEU A 1104 -19.91 41.21 -36.89
C LEU A 1104 -19.80 40.03 -35.92
N VAL A 1105 -20.52 40.11 -34.81
CA VAL A 1105 -20.67 39.00 -33.85
C VAL A 1105 -21.62 37.96 -34.45
N LEU A 1106 -21.10 36.76 -34.71
CA LEU A 1106 -21.84 35.62 -35.24
C LEU A 1106 -22.60 34.86 -34.15
N LYS A 1107 -21.92 34.56 -33.04
CA LYS A 1107 -22.46 33.72 -31.96
C LYS A 1107 -22.01 34.23 -30.59
N GLU A 1108 -22.88 34.06 -29.60
CA GLU A 1108 -22.59 34.25 -28.18
C GLU A 1108 -22.76 32.91 -27.45
N LEU A 1109 -21.69 32.46 -26.80
CA LEU A 1109 -21.61 31.13 -26.18
C LEU A 1109 -21.46 31.24 -24.66
N HIS A 1110 -22.28 30.47 -23.95
CA HIS A 1110 -22.38 30.47 -22.50
C HIS A 1110 -21.79 29.19 -21.90
N GLY A 1111 -20.47 29.12 -21.86
CA GLY A 1111 -19.75 27.92 -21.42
C GLY A 1111 -19.31 27.93 -19.97
N HIS A 1112 -19.10 29.09 -19.37
CA HIS A 1112 -18.33 29.20 -18.13
C HIS A 1112 -19.06 29.99 -17.04
N ASN A 1113 -18.85 29.61 -15.78
CA ASN A 1113 -19.42 30.31 -14.62
C ASN A 1113 -18.49 31.37 -14.04
N ASP A 1114 -17.29 31.52 -14.62
CA ASP A 1114 -16.28 32.52 -14.30
C ASP A 1114 -15.65 33.05 -15.61
N LYS A 1115 -14.90 34.15 -15.54
CA LYS A 1115 -14.21 34.75 -16.69
C LYS A 1115 -13.39 33.74 -17.49
N VAL A 1116 -13.41 33.87 -18.82
CA VAL A 1116 -12.62 33.02 -19.72
C VAL A 1116 -11.19 33.55 -19.79
N LYS A 1117 -10.22 32.80 -19.27
CA LYS A 1117 -8.82 33.26 -19.13
C LYS A 1117 -7.91 32.83 -20.28
N ALA A 1118 -8.19 31.68 -20.89
CA ALA A 1118 -7.34 31.08 -21.91
C ALA A 1118 -8.18 30.54 -23.07
N LEU A 1119 -7.63 30.63 -24.28
CA LEU A 1119 -8.16 30.03 -25.50
C LEU A 1119 -7.05 29.29 -26.24
N CYS A 1120 -7.38 28.16 -26.87
CA CYS A 1120 -6.48 27.38 -27.70
C CYS A 1120 -7.23 26.78 -28.90
N SER A 1121 -6.56 26.60 -30.04
CA SER A 1121 -7.11 25.90 -31.21
C SER A 1121 -6.50 24.50 -31.29
N ALA A 1122 -7.34 23.50 -31.56
CA ALA A 1122 -6.91 22.15 -31.90
C ALA A 1122 -7.22 21.88 -33.38
N GLU A 1123 -6.18 21.99 -34.21
CA GLU A 1123 -6.21 21.71 -35.66
C GLU A 1123 -7.32 22.45 -36.42
N ASP A 1124 -7.72 23.63 -35.94
CA ASP A 1124 -8.85 24.42 -36.45
C ASP A 1124 -10.21 23.69 -36.51
N ARG A 1125 -10.29 22.51 -35.89
CA ARG A 1125 -11.51 21.71 -35.73
C ARG A 1125 -12.24 22.05 -34.45
N TYR A 1126 -11.48 22.39 -33.41
CA TYR A 1126 -12.00 22.71 -32.09
C TYR A 1126 -11.34 23.96 -31.52
N VAL A 1127 -12.11 24.73 -30.76
CA VAL A 1127 -11.59 25.75 -29.84
C VAL A 1127 -11.78 25.25 -28.42
N LEU A 1128 -10.74 25.39 -27.60
CA LEU A 1128 -10.79 25.09 -26.17
C LEU A 1128 -10.75 26.41 -25.39
N SER A 1129 -11.65 26.57 -24.43
CA SER A 1129 -11.68 27.72 -23.52
C SER A 1129 -11.49 27.29 -22.08
N GLY A 1130 -10.60 27.97 -21.37
CA GLY A 1130 -10.28 27.74 -19.96
C GLY A 1130 -10.83 28.83 -19.05
N ALA A 1131 -11.45 28.43 -17.94
CA ALA A 1131 -12.10 29.35 -17.02
C ALA A 1131 -11.20 29.84 -15.85
N GLY A 1132 -11.65 30.91 -15.20
CA GLY A 1132 -11.13 31.37 -13.92
C GLY A 1132 -11.39 30.42 -12.76
N LYS A 1133 -10.87 30.78 -11.57
CA LYS A 1133 -10.81 29.92 -10.38
C LYS A 1133 -12.19 29.46 -9.91
N HIS A 1134 -13.26 30.23 -10.10
CA HIS A 1134 -14.59 29.84 -9.59
C HIS A 1134 -15.25 28.75 -10.42
N ASP A 1135 -14.84 28.57 -11.68
CA ASP A 1135 -15.33 27.49 -12.56
C ASP A 1135 -14.24 26.42 -12.72
N GLY A 1136 -13.03 26.79 -13.14
CA GLY A 1136 -11.88 25.89 -13.25
C GLY A 1136 -12.01 24.80 -14.32
N LYS A 1137 -13.03 24.91 -15.19
CA LYS A 1137 -13.33 23.95 -16.25
C LYS A 1137 -12.76 24.39 -17.60
N ILE A 1138 -12.61 23.42 -18.50
CA ILE A 1138 -12.34 23.64 -19.92
C ILE A 1138 -13.60 23.30 -20.72
N ALA A 1139 -13.99 24.16 -21.65
CA ALA A 1139 -15.05 23.87 -22.61
C ALA A 1139 -14.46 23.66 -24.01
N ILE A 1140 -14.91 22.61 -24.69
CA ILE A 1140 -14.47 22.25 -26.06
C ILE A 1140 -15.60 22.59 -27.03
N TRP A 1141 -15.31 23.50 -27.95
CA TRP A 1141 -16.24 24.04 -28.93
C TRP A 1141 -15.93 23.50 -30.32
N LYS A 1142 -16.95 23.10 -31.07
CA LYS A 1142 -16.81 22.75 -32.49
C LYS A 1142 -16.66 24.03 -33.31
N VAL A 1143 -15.74 23.98 -34.26
CA VAL A 1143 -15.58 25.06 -35.26
C VAL A 1143 -16.23 24.61 -36.55
N GLU A 1144 -17.45 25.05 -36.75
CA GLU A 1144 -18.19 24.89 -38.01
C GLU A 1144 -17.76 25.97 -39.00
#